data_AF-A0A6B0SVD5-F1
#
_entry.id   AF-A0A6B0SVD5-F1
#
_cell.length_a   1.000
_cell.length_b   1.000
_cell.length_c   1.000
_cell.angle_alpha   90.00
_cell.angle_beta   90.00
_cell.angle_gamma   90.00
#
_symmetry.space_group_name_H-M   'P 1'
#
loop_
_entity.id
_entity.type
_entity.pdbx_description
1 polymer ?
#
loop_
_entity_poly.entity_id
_entity_poly.type
_entity_poly.pdbx_seq_one_letter_code
_entity_poly.pdbx_strand_id
1 'polypeptide(L)'
;MKRQYKAALGIGGIVLATALVGLLSFLYLGSQIGVYVIGVGAPLAVVLAIGLYVRGVLTRDNTSQGDFVQEAARAAAESFRDELTTYNRLTREHDRWDPGELDTRARQIADDFGDAGVAVDVAAATISVDSPGRVQEFDKLEGDVRAFADDRNRSFAEFGRKQIEHARQGARSVNESVLGGSDVPVSVTSDDVPDGAAPGETERVLSTAREEAAAVYGDAVDRIESTVAEYDGDDARIESHLDTARECIEDADWDGASAAIDDAQGDAESEVSAAFSADRDSIDRLLSTVDSVGVDRYAEDADLRTFEEARETLAGIDSALASDELDTVGEDVRRAATNVVATLESELAADVDVIREADVPVGFYTAPPAVATDYEARLREAADLDEFREEWLAAAGELTEAVEAAETKASVADSYGMVEDRIADGVRTDGRVTADDLPVRDAEPFLELYADGNGAVEFDPSVPAVVAEGGGESYTVTATAQMATSTGEEHDLTVALSGDGVDERETATTYVATEATFEEIPYGEYTVSATTPTEEFADEETTVQVADDESVKLELAEIGLRERVCGADVDDVESQLPTVAPKLEEGFAAEEYLTPDSDIPVAAEYVPCLLVLWAEEAGHEATLDDGRVLVYDHDQFRSRLDTITTHNLSEGDTMTYDEMRRKFLSVPASDDLIRSTLRDLDAGVDVGETEVSA
;
A
#
# COMPACT_ATOMS: atom_id res chain seq x y z
N MET A 1 42.52 -74.85 -27.64
CA MET A 1 41.05 -74.67 -27.58
C MET A 1 40.21 -75.92 -27.94
N LYS A 2 40.57 -77.15 -27.52
CA LYS A 2 39.67 -78.34 -27.65
C LYS A 2 39.50 -79.15 -26.34
N ARG A 3 40.21 -78.78 -25.26
CA ARG A 3 40.06 -79.38 -23.91
C ARG A 3 39.14 -78.58 -22.98
N GLN A 4 39.18 -77.25 -23.00
CA GLN A 4 38.25 -76.40 -22.22
C GLN A 4 36.79 -76.48 -22.71
N TYR A 5 36.56 -76.67 -24.01
CA TYR A 5 35.20 -76.90 -24.54
C TYR A 5 34.58 -78.24 -24.14
N LYS A 6 35.38 -79.25 -23.72
CA LYS A 6 34.86 -80.57 -23.31
C LYS A 6 34.45 -80.61 -21.83
N ALA A 7 35.01 -79.72 -21.00
CA ALA A 7 34.65 -79.56 -19.59
C ALA A 7 33.40 -78.67 -19.43
N ALA A 8 33.31 -77.57 -20.18
CA ALA A 8 32.14 -76.68 -20.15
C ALA A 8 30.86 -77.33 -20.68
N LEU A 9 30.95 -78.17 -21.73
CA LEU A 9 29.80 -78.90 -22.28
C LEU A 9 29.34 -80.07 -21.38
N GLY A 10 30.24 -80.60 -20.53
CA GLY A 10 29.91 -81.63 -19.54
C GLY A 10 29.10 -81.08 -18.36
N ILE A 11 29.46 -79.90 -17.85
CA ILE A 11 28.75 -79.25 -16.74
C ILE A 11 27.42 -78.66 -17.24
N GLY A 12 27.41 -78.03 -18.43
CA GLY A 12 26.17 -77.52 -19.04
C GLY A 12 25.16 -78.63 -19.40
N GLY A 13 25.64 -79.82 -19.82
CA GLY A 13 24.78 -80.96 -20.13
C GLY A 13 24.10 -81.59 -18.90
N ILE A 14 24.77 -81.57 -17.73
CA ILE A 14 24.24 -82.13 -16.48
C ILE A 14 23.11 -81.23 -15.93
N VAL A 15 23.28 -79.91 -16.01
CA VAL A 15 22.27 -78.92 -15.57
C VAL A 15 21.03 -78.99 -16.46
N LEU A 16 21.20 -79.14 -17.77
CA LEU A 16 20.06 -79.20 -18.71
C LEU A 16 19.29 -80.52 -18.60
N ALA A 17 19.98 -81.64 -18.30
CA ALA A 17 19.36 -82.93 -18.04
C ALA A 17 18.61 -82.97 -16.68
N THR A 18 19.14 -82.34 -15.63
CA THR A 18 18.44 -82.22 -14.33
C THR A 18 17.23 -81.30 -14.42
N ALA A 19 17.31 -80.22 -15.20
CA ALA A 19 16.16 -79.35 -15.48
C ALA A 19 15.05 -80.09 -16.28
N LEU A 20 15.41 -80.89 -17.28
CA LEU A 20 14.45 -81.69 -18.07
C LEU A 20 13.78 -82.79 -17.26
N VAL A 21 14.53 -83.48 -16.38
CA VAL A 21 13.98 -84.50 -15.48
C VAL A 21 13.07 -83.86 -14.42
N GLY A 22 13.46 -82.70 -13.88
CA GLY A 22 12.62 -81.93 -12.97
C GLY A 22 11.30 -81.46 -13.61
N LEU A 23 11.37 -80.98 -14.85
CA LEU A 23 10.19 -80.52 -15.60
C LEU A 23 9.23 -81.68 -15.97
N LEU A 24 9.77 -82.84 -16.38
CA LEU A 24 8.97 -84.04 -16.68
C LEU A 24 8.36 -84.69 -15.44
N SER A 25 9.06 -84.68 -14.30
CA SER A 25 8.53 -85.16 -13.02
C SER A 25 7.45 -84.23 -12.44
N PHE A 26 7.56 -82.92 -12.66
CA PHE A 26 6.54 -81.94 -12.23
C PHE A 26 5.23 -82.07 -13.01
N LEU A 27 5.30 -82.38 -14.31
CA LEU A 27 4.12 -82.53 -15.18
C LEU A 27 3.34 -83.85 -14.96
N TYR A 28 3.96 -84.90 -14.40
CA TYR A 28 3.34 -86.24 -14.31
C TYR A 28 2.72 -86.59 -12.94
N LEU A 29 3.10 -85.95 -11.83
CA LEU A 29 2.80 -86.47 -10.47
C LEU A 29 2.17 -85.51 -9.43
N GLY A 30 1.85 -84.26 -9.77
CA GLY A 30 1.04 -83.37 -8.90
C GLY A 30 1.74 -82.82 -7.65
N SER A 31 1.28 -81.65 -7.20
CA SER A 31 2.09 -80.61 -6.51
C SER A 31 2.55 -80.87 -5.06
N GLN A 32 2.41 -82.08 -4.51
CA GLN A 32 2.89 -82.38 -3.14
C GLN A 32 4.15 -83.22 -3.04
N ILE A 33 4.66 -83.80 -4.14
CA ILE A 33 5.93 -84.56 -4.14
C ILE A 33 7.09 -83.73 -4.76
N GLY A 34 6.79 -82.66 -5.48
CA GLY A 34 7.81 -81.84 -6.18
C GLY A 34 8.81 -81.13 -5.26
N VAL A 35 8.40 -80.74 -4.05
CA VAL A 35 9.26 -79.99 -3.10
C VAL A 35 10.38 -80.87 -2.52
N TYR A 36 10.10 -82.16 -2.26
CA TYR A 36 11.14 -83.09 -1.76
C TYR A 36 12.14 -83.49 -2.84
N VAL A 37 11.72 -83.59 -4.10
CA VAL A 37 12.62 -83.91 -5.21
C VAL A 37 13.55 -82.75 -5.56
N ILE A 38 13.11 -81.49 -5.41
CA ILE A 38 13.94 -80.31 -5.67
C ILE A 38 14.79 -79.92 -4.45
N GLY A 39 14.22 -79.94 -3.24
CA GLY A 39 14.92 -79.52 -2.01
C GLY A 39 15.92 -80.55 -1.46
N VAL A 40 15.67 -81.85 -1.68
CA VAL A 40 16.57 -82.93 -1.20
C VAL A 40 17.16 -83.73 -2.37
N GLY A 41 16.36 -84.02 -3.40
CA GLY A 41 16.78 -84.87 -4.52
C GLY A 41 17.81 -84.23 -5.46
N ALA A 42 17.67 -82.94 -5.80
CA ALA A 42 18.60 -82.26 -6.69
C ALA A 42 20.00 -82.04 -6.06
N PRO A 43 20.13 -81.61 -4.79
CA PRO A 43 21.42 -81.58 -4.10
C PRO A 43 22.05 -82.97 -3.97
N LEU A 44 21.28 -84.01 -3.63
CA LEU A 44 21.81 -85.38 -3.54
C LEU A 44 22.22 -85.93 -4.90
N ALA A 45 21.49 -85.62 -5.99
CA ALA A 45 21.86 -86.02 -7.34
C ALA A 45 23.07 -85.24 -7.86
N VAL A 46 23.23 -83.96 -7.49
CA VAL A 46 24.43 -83.17 -7.78
C VAL A 46 25.61 -83.67 -6.94
N VAL A 47 25.43 -84.03 -5.67
CA VAL A 47 26.47 -84.65 -4.82
C VAL A 47 26.81 -86.07 -5.28
N LEU A 48 25.86 -86.86 -5.79
CA LEU A 48 26.11 -88.17 -6.41
C LEU A 48 26.73 -88.05 -7.80
N ALA A 49 26.35 -87.04 -8.59
CA ALA A 49 26.92 -86.77 -9.91
C ALA A 49 28.33 -86.19 -9.79
N ILE A 50 28.58 -85.29 -8.82
CA ILE A 50 29.90 -84.82 -8.42
C ILE A 50 30.68 -85.98 -7.80
N GLY A 51 30.07 -86.83 -6.97
CA GLY A 51 30.71 -88.02 -6.39
C GLY A 51 31.10 -89.07 -7.44
N LEU A 52 30.29 -89.29 -8.48
CA LEU A 52 30.58 -90.17 -9.60
C LEU A 52 31.52 -89.52 -10.63
N TYR A 53 31.47 -88.19 -10.80
CA TYR A 53 32.40 -87.42 -11.63
C TYR A 53 33.78 -87.34 -10.97
N VAL A 54 33.86 -87.11 -9.67
CA VAL A 54 35.08 -87.14 -8.85
C VAL A 54 35.65 -88.58 -8.81
N ARG A 55 34.80 -89.62 -8.72
CA ARG A 55 35.25 -91.03 -8.83
C ARG A 55 35.70 -91.41 -10.25
N GLY A 56 35.20 -90.73 -11.28
CA GLY A 56 35.61 -90.91 -12.69
C GLY A 56 36.81 -90.06 -13.13
N VAL A 57 37.03 -88.91 -12.49
CA VAL A 57 38.18 -88.02 -12.72
C VAL A 57 39.38 -88.45 -11.87
N LEU A 58 39.17 -89.07 -10.71
CA LEU A 58 40.24 -89.67 -9.88
C LEU A 58 40.79 -91.02 -10.38
N THR A 59 40.39 -91.49 -11.57
CA THR A 59 41.10 -92.61 -12.24
C THR A 59 42.01 -92.14 -13.39
N ARG A 60 42.26 -90.82 -13.50
CA ARG A 60 43.23 -90.26 -14.46
C ARG A 60 43.91 -89.01 -13.92
N ASP A 61 44.65 -89.18 -12.83
CA ASP A 61 46.03 -88.71 -12.64
C ASP A 61 46.40 -88.87 -11.16
N ASN A 62 47.53 -89.54 -10.89
CA ASN A 62 48.03 -89.86 -9.54
C ASN A 62 48.35 -88.57 -8.76
N THR A 63 47.50 -88.20 -7.80
CA THR A 63 47.88 -87.26 -6.71
C THR A 63 47.78 -88.02 -5.39
N SER A 64 48.88 -88.08 -4.64
CA SER A 64 48.95 -88.88 -3.42
C SER A 64 48.27 -88.15 -2.26
N GLN A 65 47.75 -88.89 -1.27
CA GLN A 65 47.11 -88.33 -0.08
C GLN A 65 48.05 -87.37 0.69
N GLY A 66 49.37 -87.49 0.53
CA GLY A 66 50.38 -86.59 1.10
C GLY A 66 50.48 -85.23 0.40
N ASP A 67 50.27 -85.17 -0.91
CA ASP A 67 50.30 -83.89 -1.66
C ASP A 67 49.11 -82.99 -1.25
N PHE A 68 47.94 -83.59 -1.02
CA PHE A 68 46.75 -82.87 -0.54
C PHE A 68 46.92 -82.34 0.89
N VAL A 69 47.54 -83.11 1.79
CA VAL A 69 47.84 -82.65 3.17
C VAL A 69 48.83 -81.50 3.15
N GLN A 70 49.86 -81.60 2.30
CA GLN A 70 50.88 -80.57 2.18
C GLN A 70 50.31 -79.28 1.60
N GLU A 71 49.38 -79.36 0.65
CA GLU A 71 48.71 -78.19 0.07
C GLU A 71 47.71 -77.55 1.04
N ALA A 72 46.97 -78.35 1.83
CA ALA A 72 46.09 -77.84 2.88
C ALA A 72 46.87 -77.17 4.03
N ALA A 73 47.97 -77.79 4.48
CA ALA A 73 48.86 -77.22 5.51
C ALA A 73 49.49 -75.91 5.05
N ARG A 74 49.93 -75.86 3.78
CA ARG A 74 50.49 -74.67 3.17
C ARG A 74 49.45 -73.56 3.03
N ALA A 75 48.24 -73.87 2.60
CA ALA A 75 47.16 -72.89 2.47
C ALA A 75 46.74 -72.28 3.82
N ALA A 76 46.56 -73.12 4.86
CA ALA A 76 46.22 -72.65 6.21
C ALA A 76 47.34 -71.81 6.83
N ALA A 77 48.59 -72.22 6.65
CA ALA A 77 49.74 -71.46 7.14
C ALA A 77 49.90 -70.14 6.36
N GLU A 78 49.86 -70.14 5.03
CA GLU A 78 49.90 -68.91 4.21
C GLU A 78 48.77 -67.95 4.60
N SER A 79 47.55 -68.46 4.84
CA SER A 79 46.45 -67.65 5.38
C SER A 79 46.81 -67.03 6.73
N PHE A 80 47.35 -67.79 7.69
CA PHE A 80 47.75 -67.23 8.98
C PHE A 80 48.85 -66.16 8.85
N ARG A 81 49.84 -66.36 7.98
CA ARG A 81 50.86 -65.35 7.70
C ARG A 81 50.26 -64.06 7.15
N ASP A 82 49.31 -64.16 6.24
CA ASP A 82 48.68 -62.99 5.64
C ASP A 82 47.87 -62.21 6.71
N GLU A 83 47.21 -62.92 7.63
CA GLU A 83 46.52 -62.30 8.77
C GLU A 83 47.50 -61.68 9.80
N LEU A 84 48.62 -62.34 10.09
CA LEU A 84 49.70 -61.81 10.94
C LEU A 84 50.38 -60.59 10.32
N THR A 85 50.57 -60.59 9.00
CA THR A 85 51.14 -59.45 8.27
C THR A 85 50.23 -58.24 8.42
N THR A 86 48.91 -58.45 8.30
CA THR A 86 47.92 -57.39 8.51
C THR A 86 47.91 -56.91 9.96
N TYR A 87 47.92 -57.82 10.93
CA TYR A 87 47.99 -57.50 12.36
C TYR A 87 49.24 -56.67 12.73
N ASN A 88 50.42 -57.10 12.28
CA ASN A 88 51.69 -56.41 12.54
C ASN A 88 51.78 -55.06 11.83
N ARG A 89 51.10 -54.88 10.69
CA ARG A 89 50.96 -53.58 10.02
C ARG A 89 50.11 -52.64 10.88
N LEU A 90 48.91 -53.06 11.26
CA LEU A 90 47.99 -52.25 12.05
C LEU A 90 48.60 -51.83 13.39
N THR A 91 49.31 -52.73 14.06
CA THR A 91 49.99 -52.43 15.34
C THR A 91 51.13 -51.42 15.18
N ARG A 92 51.77 -51.35 14.00
CA ARG A 92 52.86 -50.39 13.73
C ARG A 92 52.35 -49.03 13.25
N GLU A 93 51.25 -49.02 12.51
CA GLU A 93 50.69 -47.79 11.94
C GLU A 93 49.73 -47.09 12.90
N HIS A 94 49.20 -47.79 13.92
CA HIS A 94 48.27 -47.25 14.90
C HIS A 94 48.74 -47.55 16.33
N ASP A 95 49.71 -46.79 16.83
CA ASP A 95 50.32 -46.98 18.15
C ASP A 95 49.32 -46.85 19.34
N ARG A 96 48.19 -46.16 19.12
CA ARG A 96 47.10 -46.01 20.10
C ARG A 96 46.13 -47.20 20.12
N TRP A 97 46.23 -48.15 19.18
CA TRP A 97 45.39 -49.34 19.18
C TRP A 97 45.96 -50.38 20.15
N ASP A 98 45.18 -50.73 21.18
CA ASP A 98 45.48 -51.87 22.06
C ASP A 98 44.82 -53.15 21.51
N PRO A 99 45.59 -54.10 20.95
CA PRO A 99 45.04 -55.34 20.41
C PRO A 99 44.58 -56.33 21.49
N GLY A 100 44.79 -56.03 22.78
CA GLY A 100 44.36 -56.86 23.91
C GLY A 100 44.95 -58.27 23.87
N GLU A 101 44.10 -59.29 23.93
CA GLU A 101 44.51 -60.70 23.97
C GLU A 101 44.96 -61.27 22.60
N LEU A 102 44.89 -60.49 21.51
CA LEU A 102 45.23 -60.97 20.16
C LEU A 102 46.68 -61.42 20.02
N ASP A 103 47.64 -60.76 20.67
CA ASP A 103 49.06 -61.18 20.69
C ASP A 103 49.23 -62.57 21.33
N THR A 104 48.52 -62.81 22.44
CA THR A 104 48.53 -64.10 23.12
C THR A 104 47.91 -65.19 22.25
N ARG A 105 46.80 -64.85 21.57
CA ARG A 105 46.10 -65.77 20.67
C ARG A 105 46.90 -66.10 19.42
N ALA A 106 47.61 -65.12 18.84
CA ALA A 106 48.50 -65.33 17.71
C ALA A 106 49.65 -66.29 18.07
N ARG A 107 50.23 -66.15 19.27
CA ARG A 107 51.24 -67.10 19.78
C ARG A 107 50.68 -68.49 19.98
N GLN A 108 49.47 -68.60 20.54
CA GLN A 108 48.81 -69.90 20.72
C GLN A 108 48.55 -70.61 19.38
N ILE A 109 48.06 -69.88 18.37
CA ILE A 109 47.85 -70.43 17.03
C ILE A 109 49.19 -70.85 16.39
N ALA A 110 50.25 -70.06 16.57
CA ALA A 110 51.60 -70.41 16.11
C ALA A 110 52.15 -71.67 16.78
N ASP A 111 51.92 -71.84 18.09
CA ASP A 111 52.27 -73.06 18.84
C ASP A 111 51.48 -74.27 18.31
N ASP A 112 50.17 -74.11 18.05
CA ASP A 112 49.31 -75.16 17.48
C ASP A 112 49.75 -75.54 16.04
N PHE A 113 50.22 -74.59 15.22
CA PHE A 113 50.87 -74.87 13.93
C PHE A 113 52.21 -75.61 14.11
N GLY A 114 52.97 -75.26 15.14
CA GLY A 114 54.23 -75.90 15.52
C GLY A 114 54.04 -77.38 15.85
N ASP A 115 53.03 -77.70 16.66
CA ASP A 115 52.62 -79.06 16.99
C ASP A 115 52.18 -79.87 15.75
N ALA A 116 51.69 -79.19 14.71
CA ALA A 116 51.31 -79.78 13.42
C ALA A 116 52.47 -79.84 12.39
N GLY A 117 53.69 -79.43 12.76
CA GLY A 117 54.90 -79.53 11.93
C GLY A 117 55.20 -78.31 11.04
N VAL A 118 54.61 -77.16 11.36
CA VAL A 118 54.83 -75.86 10.69
C VAL A 118 55.32 -74.83 11.71
N ALA A 119 56.56 -74.37 11.59
CA ALA A 119 57.09 -73.32 12.45
C ALA A 119 56.63 -71.94 11.96
N VAL A 120 56.04 -71.14 12.85
CA VAL A 120 55.56 -69.78 12.56
C VAL A 120 56.25 -68.78 13.49
N ASP A 121 56.88 -67.75 12.92
CA ASP A 121 57.35 -66.58 13.67
C ASP A 121 56.26 -65.50 13.63
N VAL A 122 55.61 -65.27 14.76
CA VAL A 122 54.51 -64.30 14.91
C VAL A 122 54.97 -62.86 14.66
N ALA A 123 56.15 -62.49 15.16
CA ALA A 123 56.66 -61.12 15.07
C ALA A 123 57.15 -60.79 13.65
N ALA A 124 57.82 -61.74 13.00
CA ALA A 124 58.31 -61.58 11.64
C ALA A 124 57.25 -61.93 10.57
N ALA A 125 56.12 -62.54 10.96
CA ALA A 125 55.15 -63.16 10.05
C ALA A 125 55.84 -64.05 9.01
N THR A 126 56.68 -64.99 9.45
CA THR A 126 57.37 -65.95 8.56
C THR A 126 57.03 -67.39 8.88
N ILE A 127 57.03 -68.25 7.87
CA ILE A 127 56.64 -69.67 7.98
C ILE A 127 57.75 -70.56 7.43
N SER A 128 58.04 -71.63 8.16
CA SER A 128 58.90 -72.74 7.71
C SER A 128 58.15 -74.07 7.85
N VAL A 129 58.12 -74.86 6.78
CA VAL A 129 57.42 -76.17 6.75
C VAL A 129 58.46 -77.29 6.72
N ASP A 130 58.56 -78.07 7.81
CA ASP A 130 59.56 -79.13 7.94
C ASP A 130 58.98 -80.53 7.63
N SER A 131 57.81 -80.89 8.18
CA SER A 131 57.10 -82.15 7.89
C SER A 131 55.63 -82.10 8.35
N PRO A 132 54.63 -82.02 7.45
CA PRO A 132 53.24 -81.75 7.82
C PRO A 132 52.53 -82.94 8.51
N GLY A 133 51.70 -82.62 9.52
CA GLY A 133 50.83 -83.54 10.30
C GLY A 133 49.58 -84.07 9.57
N ARG A 134 48.44 -84.28 10.26
CA ARG A 134 47.22 -84.85 9.65
C ARG A 134 46.26 -83.78 9.13
N VAL A 135 45.54 -84.03 8.01
CA VAL A 135 44.59 -83.07 7.38
C VAL A 135 43.56 -82.48 8.36
N GLN A 136 43.04 -83.28 9.30
CA GLN A 136 42.02 -82.84 10.27
C GLN A 136 42.52 -81.79 11.27
N GLU A 137 43.83 -81.71 11.50
CA GLU A 137 44.45 -80.70 12.36
C GLU A 137 44.47 -79.34 11.64
N PHE A 138 44.61 -79.34 10.31
CA PHE A 138 44.64 -78.12 9.51
C PHE A 138 43.27 -77.48 9.26
N ASP A 139 42.19 -78.28 9.17
CA ASP A 139 40.81 -77.73 9.10
C ASP A 139 40.45 -76.98 10.39
N LYS A 140 40.90 -77.48 11.55
CA LYS A 140 40.72 -76.81 12.84
C LYS A 140 41.54 -75.52 12.92
N LEU A 141 42.82 -75.59 12.54
CA LEU A 141 43.72 -74.43 12.48
C LEU A 141 43.19 -73.35 11.54
N GLU A 142 42.63 -73.71 10.38
CA GLU A 142 42.01 -72.74 9.47
C GLU A 142 40.78 -72.06 10.10
N GLY A 143 40.03 -72.78 10.94
CA GLY A 143 38.97 -72.21 11.78
C GLY A 143 39.50 -71.24 12.83
N ASP A 144 40.61 -71.59 13.49
CA ASP A 144 41.26 -70.75 14.51
C ASP A 144 41.89 -69.48 13.89
N VAL A 145 42.45 -69.57 12.68
CA VAL A 145 42.96 -68.44 11.89
C VAL A 145 41.83 -67.49 11.48
N ARG A 146 40.69 -68.03 11.00
CA ARG A 146 39.51 -67.20 10.69
C ARG A 146 38.97 -66.50 11.94
N ALA A 147 38.89 -67.21 13.07
CA ALA A 147 38.46 -66.61 14.34
C ALA A 147 39.41 -65.50 14.80
N PHE A 148 40.74 -65.68 14.62
CA PHE A 148 41.72 -64.63 14.88
C PHE A 148 41.52 -63.42 13.96
N ALA A 149 41.28 -63.62 12.66
CA ALA A 149 41.00 -62.54 11.72
C ALA A 149 39.71 -61.78 12.09
N ASP A 150 38.64 -62.49 12.46
CA ASP A 150 37.37 -61.90 12.90
C ASP A 150 37.54 -61.09 14.19
N ASP A 151 38.30 -61.60 15.17
CA ASP A 151 38.54 -60.91 16.43
C ASP A 151 39.47 -59.70 16.25
N ARG A 152 40.47 -59.78 15.35
CA ARG A 152 41.29 -58.63 14.93
C ARG A 152 40.42 -57.55 14.29
N ASN A 153 39.61 -57.93 13.30
CA ASN A 153 38.73 -56.99 12.60
C ASN A 153 37.74 -56.33 13.56
N ARG A 154 37.18 -57.09 14.51
CA ARG A 154 36.30 -56.55 15.55
C ARG A 154 37.02 -55.57 16.47
N SER A 155 38.19 -55.94 16.99
CA SER A 155 39.01 -55.07 17.87
C SER A 155 39.40 -53.77 17.16
N PHE A 156 39.85 -53.86 15.90
CA PHE A 156 40.24 -52.70 15.13
C PHE A 156 39.05 -51.82 14.73
N ALA A 157 37.91 -52.42 14.36
CA ALA A 157 36.67 -51.68 14.10
C ALA A 157 36.17 -50.93 15.35
N GLU A 158 36.26 -51.53 16.54
CA GLU A 158 35.92 -50.87 17.80
C GLU A 158 36.84 -49.68 18.09
N PHE A 159 38.15 -49.84 17.90
CA PHE A 159 39.11 -48.74 17.98
C PHE A 159 38.76 -47.61 17.01
N GLY A 160 38.49 -47.94 15.74
CA GLY A 160 38.11 -46.97 14.72
C GLY A 160 36.86 -46.18 15.11
N ARG A 161 35.80 -46.83 15.59
CA ARG A 161 34.58 -46.14 16.06
C ARG A 161 34.86 -45.17 17.19
N LYS A 162 35.62 -45.60 18.20
CA LYS A 162 35.99 -44.74 19.33
C LYS A 162 36.74 -43.50 18.87
N GLN A 163 37.69 -43.66 17.94
CA GLN A 163 38.45 -42.53 17.40
C GLN A 163 37.59 -41.59 16.54
N ILE A 164 36.67 -42.12 15.74
CA ILE A 164 35.72 -41.33 14.93
C ILE A 164 34.77 -40.54 15.83
N GLU A 165 34.19 -41.19 16.84
CA GLU A 165 33.29 -40.55 17.82
C GLU A 165 34.03 -39.42 18.55
N HIS A 166 35.26 -39.68 18.96
CA HIS A 166 36.10 -38.70 19.63
C HIS A 166 36.42 -37.48 18.75
N ALA A 167 36.83 -37.71 17.50
CA ALA A 167 37.10 -36.65 16.52
C ALA A 167 35.85 -35.78 16.28
N ARG A 168 34.69 -36.42 16.08
CA ARG A 168 33.40 -35.74 15.88
C ARG A 168 32.97 -34.95 17.10
N GLN A 169 33.15 -35.48 18.31
CA GLN A 169 32.79 -34.79 19.54
C GLN A 169 33.65 -33.54 19.75
N GLY A 170 34.97 -33.66 19.59
CA GLY A 170 35.88 -32.52 19.69
C GLY A 170 35.57 -31.44 18.65
N ALA A 171 35.41 -31.83 17.38
CA ALA A 171 35.03 -30.90 16.31
C ALA A 171 33.70 -30.20 16.58
N ARG A 172 32.69 -30.89 17.14
CA ARG A 172 31.41 -30.26 17.52
C ARG A 172 31.60 -29.20 18.60
N SER A 173 32.40 -29.52 19.63
CA SER A 173 32.67 -28.61 20.72
C SER A 173 33.36 -27.34 20.23
N VAL A 174 34.37 -27.48 19.37
CA VAL A 174 35.09 -26.34 18.76
C VAL A 174 34.18 -25.53 17.84
N ASN A 175 33.35 -26.19 17.02
CA ASN A 175 32.41 -25.51 16.14
C ASN A 175 31.36 -24.68 16.92
N GLU A 176 30.88 -25.19 18.06
CA GLU A 176 29.91 -24.49 18.91
C GLU A 176 30.55 -23.31 19.66
N SER A 177 31.80 -23.47 20.13
CA SER A 177 32.49 -22.46 20.95
C SER A 177 33.16 -21.33 20.15
N VAL A 178 33.74 -21.64 18.99
CA VAL A 178 34.55 -20.68 18.20
C VAL A 178 33.81 -20.23 16.94
N LEU A 179 33.07 -21.12 16.28
CA LEU A 179 32.46 -20.86 14.96
C LEU A 179 30.95 -20.53 15.02
N GLY A 180 30.41 -20.33 16.23
CA GLY A 180 29.02 -19.89 16.43
C GLY A 180 27.95 -20.91 16.02
N GLY A 181 28.31 -22.18 15.82
CA GLY A 181 27.33 -23.24 15.48
C GLY A 181 26.77 -23.19 14.05
N SER A 182 27.30 -22.33 13.18
CA SER A 182 26.83 -22.13 11.80
C SER A 182 27.15 -23.31 10.88
N ASP A 183 26.12 -23.85 10.21
CA ASP A 183 26.01 -24.64 8.96
C ASP A 183 27.15 -25.55 8.42
N VAL A 184 28.23 -25.79 9.16
CA VAL A 184 29.20 -26.84 8.86
C VAL A 184 28.64 -28.12 9.48
N PRO A 185 28.01 -29.04 8.70
CA PRO A 185 27.71 -30.34 9.24
C PRO A 185 29.03 -30.97 9.68
N VAL A 186 29.21 -31.12 11.00
CA VAL A 186 30.39 -31.75 11.63
C VAL A 186 30.56 -33.24 11.22
N SER A 187 29.72 -33.72 10.30
CA SER A 187 29.83 -35.02 9.66
C SER A 187 29.05 -34.98 8.34
N VAL A 188 29.75 -34.94 7.20
CA VAL A 188 29.11 -35.14 5.88
C VAL A 188 28.93 -36.65 5.62
N THR A 189 29.79 -37.47 6.22
CA THR A 189 29.72 -38.93 6.12
C THR A 189 28.79 -39.54 7.19
N SER A 190 27.72 -40.22 6.76
CA SER A 190 26.90 -41.07 7.63
C SER A 190 27.44 -42.50 7.78
N ASP A 191 28.64 -42.76 7.24
CA ASP A 191 29.23 -44.10 7.23
C ASP A 191 29.79 -44.42 8.62
N ASP A 192 29.02 -45.17 9.40
CA ASP A 192 29.52 -45.80 10.62
C ASP A 192 30.32 -47.06 10.26
N VAL A 193 31.39 -47.34 11.00
CA VAL A 193 32.19 -48.56 10.83
C VAL A 193 31.35 -49.79 11.24
N PRO A 194 31.00 -50.72 10.33
CA PRO A 194 30.20 -51.89 10.68
C PRO A 194 30.86 -52.81 11.71
N ASP A 195 30.08 -53.66 12.39
CA ASP A 195 30.61 -54.72 13.26
C ASP A 195 31.44 -55.74 12.48
N GLY A 196 32.71 -55.88 12.87
CA GLY A 196 33.66 -56.79 12.22
C GLY A 196 34.13 -56.32 10.84
N ALA A 197 33.99 -55.03 10.53
CA ALA A 197 34.46 -54.44 9.28
C ALA A 197 35.93 -54.78 9.00
N ALA A 198 36.28 -54.93 7.72
CA ALA A 198 37.67 -55.19 7.34
C ALA A 198 38.56 -53.99 7.71
N PRO A 199 39.86 -54.19 8.02
CA PRO A 199 40.73 -53.10 8.46
C PRO A 199 40.81 -51.95 7.46
N GLY A 200 40.91 -52.23 6.15
CA GLY A 200 40.94 -51.19 5.12
C GLY A 200 39.63 -50.40 4.98
N GLU A 201 38.50 -50.95 5.43
CA GLU A 201 37.23 -50.21 5.51
C GLU A 201 37.22 -49.27 6.71
N THR A 202 37.66 -49.77 7.87
CA THR A 202 37.82 -48.98 9.09
C THR A 202 38.80 -47.82 8.89
N GLU A 203 39.95 -48.08 8.26
CA GLU A 203 40.98 -47.06 7.98
C GLU A 203 40.47 -45.95 7.07
N ARG A 204 39.66 -46.29 6.05
CA ARG A 204 39.07 -45.30 5.14
C ARG A 204 38.11 -44.36 5.86
N VAL A 205 37.17 -44.93 6.64
CA VAL A 205 36.19 -44.12 7.39
C VAL A 205 36.89 -43.27 8.44
N LEU A 206 37.89 -43.83 9.12
CA LEU A 206 38.71 -43.08 10.07
C LEU A 206 39.46 -41.92 9.39
N SER A 207 40.09 -42.14 8.23
CA SER A 207 40.77 -41.07 7.48
C SER A 207 39.82 -39.92 7.14
N THR A 208 38.62 -40.23 6.64
CA THR A 208 37.61 -39.21 6.32
C THR A 208 37.17 -38.45 7.56
N ALA A 209 36.90 -39.13 8.67
CA ALA A 209 36.53 -38.45 9.91
C ALA A 209 37.66 -37.56 10.46
N ARG A 210 38.92 -37.96 10.29
CA ARG A 210 40.08 -37.12 10.67
C ARG A 210 40.23 -35.89 9.77
N GLU A 211 40.02 -36.03 8.47
CA GLU A 211 40.04 -34.91 7.52
C GLU A 211 38.90 -33.91 7.82
N GLU A 212 37.68 -34.41 8.06
CA GLU A 212 36.52 -33.58 8.45
C GLU A 212 36.79 -32.85 9.77
N ALA A 213 37.31 -33.54 10.80
CA ALA A 213 37.67 -32.90 12.06
C ALA A 213 38.77 -31.85 11.86
N ALA A 214 39.87 -32.20 11.19
CA ALA A 214 40.98 -31.28 10.94
C ALA A 214 40.55 -30.00 10.23
N ALA A 215 39.58 -30.08 9.31
CA ALA A 215 39.01 -28.89 8.66
C ALA A 215 38.32 -27.96 9.68
N VAL A 216 37.46 -28.50 10.55
CA VAL A 216 36.76 -27.71 11.59
C VAL A 216 37.75 -27.06 12.57
N TYR A 217 38.78 -27.78 13.01
CA TYR A 217 39.82 -27.21 13.86
C TYR A 217 40.65 -26.14 13.11
N GLY A 218 40.91 -26.34 11.83
CA GLY A 218 41.58 -25.35 10.98
C GLY A 218 40.79 -24.06 10.84
N ASP A 219 39.49 -24.16 10.56
CA ASP A 219 38.59 -23.00 10.47
C ASP A 219 38.54 -22.24 11.80
N ALA A 220 38.59 -22.94 12.94
CA ALA A 220 38.64 -22.32 14.26
C ALA A 220 39.97 -21.60 14.53
N VAL A 221 41.10 -22.15 14.09
CA VAL A 221 42.40 -21.46 14.12
C VAL A 221 42.33 -20.18 13.29
N ASP A 222 41.87 -20.28 12.04
CA ASP A 222 41.76 -19.13 11.13
C ASP A 222 40.82 -18.05 11.70
N ARG A 223 39.73 -18.44 12.37
CA ARG A 223 38.80 -17.51 13.03
C ARG A 223 39.48 -16.73 14.15
N ILE A 224 40.20 -17.41 15.05
CA ILE A 224 40.91 -16.77 16.16
C ILE A 224 41.99 -15.81 15.62
N GLU A 225 42.76 -16.23 14.61
CA GLU A 225 43.77 -15.36 13.97
C GLU A 225 43.14 -14.11 13.35
N SER A 226 42.05 -14.29 12.60
CA SER A 226 41.35 -13.18 11.95
C SER A 226 40.83 -12.17 12.96
N THR A 227 40.20 -12.63 14.04
CA THR A 227 39.68 -11.74 15.11
C THR A 227 40.79 -10.98 15.80
N VAL A 228 41.93 -11.61 16.10
CA VAL A 228 43.07 -10.91 16.74
C VAL A 228 43.66 -9.85 15.81
N ALA A 229 43.80 -10.17 14.52
CA ALA A 229 44.31 -9.24 13.51
C ALA A 229 43.36 -8.06 13.28
N GLU A 230 42.05 -8.29 13.29
CA GLU A 230 41.01 -7.26 13.12
C GLU A 230 41.11 -6.16 14.19
N TYR A 231 41.38 -6.55 15.44
CA TYR A 231 41.49 -5.64 16.59
C TYR A 231 42.93 -5.26 16.96
N ASP A 232 43.92 -5.52 16.09
CA ASP A 232 45.34 -5.23 16.32
C ASP A 232 45.89 -5.76 17.67
N GLY A 233 45.47 -6.96 18.10
CA GLY A 233 45.89 -7.57 19.39
C GLY A 233 47.34 -8.10 19.40
N ASP A 234 47.95 -8.22 20.58
CA ASP A 234 49.28 -8.86 20.73
C ASP A 234 49.18 -10.39 20.55
N ASP A 235 49.65 -10.87 19.39
CA ASP A 235 49.45 -12.24 18.91
C ASP A 235 50.47 -13.25 19.43
N ALA A 236 51.60 -12.82 20.01
CA ALA A 236 52.75 -13.72 20.19
C ALA A 236 52.47 -14.94 21.10
N ARG A 237 51.56 -14.79 22.07
CA ARG A 237 51.14 -15.89 22.95
C ARG A 237 50.03 -16.73 22.31
N ILE A 238 49.09 -16.09 21.63
CA ILE A 238 47.97 -16.73 20.94
C ILE A 238 48.52 -17.61 19.81
N GLU A 239 49.45 -17.10 19.00
CA GLU A 239 50.12 -17.83 17.93
C GLU A 239 50.82 -19.10 18.46
N SER A 240 51.45 -19.02 19.63
CA SER A 240 52.06 -20.21 20.26
C SER A 240 51.03 -21.28 20.61
N HIS A 241 49.82 -20.90 21.03
CA HIS A 241 48.73 -21.84 21.28
C HIS A 241 48.17 -22.41 19.97
N LEU A 242 48.01 -21.58 18.94
CA LEU A 242 47.56 -21.99 17.61
C LEU A 242 48.55 -22.94 16.92
N ASP A 243 49.85 -22.69 17.02
CA ASP A 243 50.89 -23.61 16.55
C ASP A 243 50.82 -24.97 17.26
N THR A 244 50.58 -24.95 18.58
CA THR A 244 50.36 -26.19 19.35
C THR A 244 49.11 -26.93 18.86
N ALA A 245 48.02 -26.20 18.55
CA ALA A 245 46.82 -26.80 17.98
C ALA A 245 47.09 -27.44 16.62
N ARG A 246 47.83 -26.76 15.73
CA ARG A 246 48.25 -27.29 14.41
C ARG A 246 49.05 -28.59 14.55
N GLU A 247 50.03 -28.64 15.44
CA GLU A 247 50.80 -29.87 15.72
C GLU A 247 49.89 -31.01 16.20
N CYS A 248 48.98 -30.73 17.14
CA CYS A 248 48.02 -31.72 17.64
C CYS A 248 47.04 -32.21 16.55
N ILE A 249 46.59 -31.34 15.64
CA ILE A 249 45.73 -31.71 14.51
C ILE A 249 46.48 -32.68 13.57
N GLU A 250 47.75 -32.40 13.25
CA GLU A 250 48.58 -33.28 12.41
C GLU A 250 48.77 -34.67 13.04
N ASP A 251 48.93 -34.74 14.37
CA ASP A 251 49.07 -35.98 15.13
C ASP A 251 47.73 -36.68 15.46
N ALA A 252 46.61 -36.14 14.97
CA ALA A 252 45.25 -36.57 15.30
C ALA A 252 45.00 -36.66 16.82
N ASP A 253 45.57 -35.72 17.57
CA ASP A 253 45.42 -35.54 19.02
C ASP A 253 44.33 -34.52 19.34
N TRP A 254 43.07 -34.91 19.12
CA TRP A 254 41.90 -34.01 19.22
C TRP A 254 41.71 -33.37 20.60
N ASP A 255 42.10 -34.05 21.69
CA ASP A 255 42.06 -33.48 23.04
C ASP A 255 43.10 -32.35 23.20
N GLY A 256 44.32 -32.58 22.72
CA GLY A 256 45.38 -31.58 22.73
C GLY A 256 45.03 -30.38 21.85
N ALA A 257 44.45 -30.63 20.66
CA ALA A 257 43.97 -29.59 19.77
C ALA A 257 42.84 -28.77 20.41
N SER A 258 41.86 -29.42 21.05
CA SER A 258 40.78 -28.72 21.77
C SER A 258 41.31 -27.84 22.88
N ALA A 259 42.21 -28.37 23.72
CA ALA A 259 42.79 -27.60 24.83
C ALA A 259 43.62 -26.40 24.33
N ALA A 260 44.37 -26.57 23.25
CA ALA A 260 45.15 -25.49 22.66
C ALA A 260 44.25 -24.40 22.03
N ILE A 261 43.14 -24.79 21.39
CA ILE A 261 42.13 -23.84 20.89
C ILE A 261 41.44 -23.11 22.05
N ASP A 262 41.04 -23.81 23.10
CA ASP A 262 40.39 -23.20 24.27
C ASP A 262 41.32 -22.15 24.94
N ASP A 263 42.61 -22.47 25.08
CA ASP A 263 43.61 -21.54 25.61
C ASP A 263 43.82 -20.33 24.66
N ALA A 264 43.90 -20.58 23.35
CA ALA A 264 44.03 -19.52 22.34
C ALA A 264 42.81 -18.59 22.32
N GLN A 265 41.61 -19.15 22.36
CA GLN A 265 40.34 -18.42 22.45
C GLN A 265 40.31 -17.55 23.70
N GLY A 266 40.64 -18.11 24.88
CA GLY A 266 40.58 -17.37 26.13
C GLY A 266 41.57 -16.19 26.18
N ASP A 267 42.79 -16.39 25.67
CA ASP A 267 43.77 -15.31 25.56
C ASP A 267 43.34 -14.27 24.49
N ALA A 268 42.83 -14.70 23.33
CA ALA A 268 42.34 -13.81 22.28
C ALA A 268 41.16 -12.95 22.75
N GLU A 269 40.13 -13.57 23.34
CA GLU A 269 38.98 -12.86 23.91
C GLU A 269 39.43 -11.82 24.94
N SER A 270 40.39 -12.16 25.80
CA SER A 270 40.91 -11.22 26.80
C SER A 270 41.69 -10.07 26.18
N GLU A 271 42.45 -10.31 25.12
CA GLU A 271 43.30 -9.31 24.46
C GLU A 271 42.45 -8.28 23.69
N VAL A 272 41.46 -8.76 22.92
CA VAL A 272 40.65 -7.88 22.06
C VAL A 272 39.37 -7.35 22.72
N SER A 273 39.01 -7.85 23.91
CA SER A 273 37.74 -7.52 24.59
C SER A 273 37.45 -6.01 24.67
N ALA A 274 38.46 -5.19 24.93
CA ALA A 274 38.27 -3.75 25.07
C ALA A 274 37.91 -3.08 23.73
N ALA A 275 38.54 -3.49 22.63
CA ALA A 275 38.26 -2.96 21.29
C ALA A 275 36.90 -3.44 20.78
N PHE A 276 36.64 -4.75 20.88
CA PHE A 276 35.34 -5.34 20.56
C PHE A 276 34.18 -4.70 21.35
N SER A 277 34.36 -4.48 22.66
CA SER A 277 33.33 -3.81 23.48
C SER A 277 33.12 -2.36 23.03
N ALA A 278 34.17 -1.67 22.59
CA ALA A 278 34.04 -0.30 22.08
C ALA A 278 33.24 -0.24 20.78
N ASP A 279 33.42 -1.19 19.87
CA ASP A 279 32.65 -1.28 18.62
C ASP A 279 31.19 -1.66 18.88
N ARG A 280 30.95 -2.63 19.75
CA ARG A 280 29.60 -2.97 20.23
C ARG A 280 28.90 -1.76 20.86
N ASP A 281 29.59 -1.03 21.73
CA ASP A 281 29.06 0.18 22.35
C ASP A 281 28.79 1.29 21.33
N SER A 282 29.58 1.38 20.25
CA SER A 282 29.37 2.37 19.19
C SER A 282 28.09 2.08 18.40
N ILE A 283 27.80 0.81 18.11
CA ILE A 283 26.52 0.39 17.49
C ILE A 283 25.34 0.67 18.42
N ASP A 284 25.46 0.31 19.70
CA ASP A 284 24.43 0.59 20.71
C ASP A 284 24.14 2.09 20.86
N ARG A 285 25.19 2.92 20.85
CA ARG A 285 25.06 4.39 20.86
C ARG A 285 24.35 4.91 19.62
N LEU A 286 24.62 4.35 18.43
CA LEU A 286 23.91 4.74 17.20
C LEU A 286 22.42 4.39 17.30
N LEU A 287 22.08 3.17 17.70
CA LEU A 287 20.68 2.75 17.92
C LEU A 287 19.96 3.63 18.95
N SER A 288 20.63 3.93 20.06
CA SER A 288 20.12 4.84 21.10
C SER A 288 19.93 6.28 20.58
N THR A 289 20.78 6.72 19.64
CA THR A 289 20.69 8.04 19.02
C THR A 289 19.47 8.12 18.11
N VAL A 290 19.23 7.07 17.32
CA VAL A 290 18.04 6.95 16.45
C VAL A 290 16.75 7.09 17.27
N ASP A 291 16.66 6.40 18.41
CA ASP A 291 15.50 6.48 19.31
C ASP A 291 15.31 7.88 19.92
N SER A 292 16.40 8.60 20.16
CA SER A 292 16.35 9.90 20.83
C SER A 292 15.81 11.03 19.94
N VAL A 293 16.01 10.93 18.62
CA VAL A 293 15.56 11.95 17.65
C VAL A 293 14.08 11.80 17.31
N GLY A 294 13.51 10.60 17.49
CA GLY A 294 12.08 10.36 17.25
C GLY A 294 11.70 10.36 15.76
N VAL A 295 12.55 9.78 14.92
CA VAL A 295 12.36 9.68 13.46
C VAL A 295 11.26 8.70 13.03
N ASP A 296 10.55 8.07 13.98
CA ASP A 296 9.54 7.03 13.72
C ASP A 296 8.44 7.44 12.74
N ARG A 297 8.09 8.74 12.71
CA ARG A 297 7.08 9.27 11.78
C ARG A 297 7.54 9.20 10.32
N TYR A 298 8.84 9.22 10.09
CA TYR A 298 9.49 9.38 8.78
C TYR A 298 10.26 8.13 8.34
N ALA A 299 10.51 7.19 9.25
CA ALA A 299 11.15 5.91 8.94
C ALA A 299 10.15 4.92 8.32
N GLU A 300 10.60 4.12 7.36
CA GLU A 300 9.78 3.03 6.83
C GLU A 300 9.70 1.86 7.82
N ASP A 301 8.58 1.10 7.79
CA ASP A 301 8.40 -0.10 8.62
C ASP A 301 9.52 -1.13 8.48
N ALA A 302 10.21 -1.14 7.35
CA ALA A 302 11.35 -2.02 7.10
C ALA A 302 12.58 -1.59 7.92
N ASP A 303 12.90 -0.30 7.94
CA ASP A 303 14.04 0.25 8.68
C ASP A 303 13.82 0.12 10.20
N LEU A 304 12.59 0.38 10.68
CA LEU A 304 12.23 0.19 12.09
C LEU A 304 12.43 -1.26 12.54
N ARG A 305 12.02 -2.23 11.72
CA ARG A 305 12.26 -3.67 11.98
C ARG A 305 13.75 -3.99 12.01
N THR A 306 14.54 -3.43 11.10
CA THR A 306 16.00 -3.60 11.12
C THR A 306 16.61 -3.07 12.42
N PHE A 307 16.19 -1.92 12.95
CA PHE A 307 16.67 -1.43 14.24
C PHE A 307 16.26 -2.33 15.41
N GLU A 308 15.06 -2.91 15.39
CA GLU A 308 14.61 -3.86 16.42
C GLU A 308 15.41 -5.17 16.38
N GLU A 309 15.56 -5.77 15.19
CA GLU A 309 16.35 -6.99 14.98
C GLU A 309 17.82 -6.77 15.35
N ALA A 310 18.41 -5.64 14.95
CA ALA A 310 19.76 -5.27 15.32
C ALA A 310 19.97 -5.21 16.84
N ARG A 311 19.01 -4.69 17.61
CA ARG A 311 19.09 -4.68 19.08
C ARG A 311 19.06 -6.09 19.69
N GLU A 312 18.18 -6.95 19.18
CA GLU A 312 18.07 -8.33 19.66
C GLU A 312 19.37 -9.10 19.38
N THR A 313 19.91 -8.96 18.17
CA THR A 313 21.17 -9.59 17.77
C THR A 313 22.35 -9.03 18.57
N LEU A 314 22.48 -7.70 18.70
CA LEU A 314 23.54 -7.04 19.47
C LEU A 314 23.52 -7.44 20.96
N ALA A 315 22.35 -7.70 21.53
CA ALA A 315 22.22 -8.19 22.90
C ALA A 315 22.71 -9.64 23.06
N GLY A 316 22.70 -10.44 21.99
CA GLY A 316 23.24 -11.81 21.96
C GLY A 316 24.73 -11.91 21.67
N ILE A 317 25.34 -10.87 21.07
CA ILE A 317 26.76 -10.84 20.72
C ILE A 317 27.60 -10.44 21.95
N ASP A 318 28.17 -11.45 22.62
CA ASP A 318 29.01 -11.27 23.82
C ASP A 318 30.46 -11.77 23.66
N SER A 319 30.81 -12.36 22.52
CA SER A 319 32.18 -12.84 22.22
C SER A 319 32.78 -12.09 21.05
N ALA A 320 34.06 -11.75 21.16
CA ALA A 320 34.81 -11.11 20.07
C ALA A 320 34.97 -12.02 18.84
N LEU A 321 34.85 -13.34 19.02
CA LEU A 321 34.83 -14.30 17.92
C LEU A 321 33.55 -14.20 17.07
N ALA A 322 32.57 -13.39 17.46
CA ALA A 322 31.41 -13.04 16.65
C ALA A 322 31.54 -11.67 15.95
N SER A 323 32.77 -11.18 15.73
CA SER A 323 33.02 -9.90 15.04
C SER A 323 32.33 -9.77 13.67
N ASP A 324 32.27 -10.83 12.85
CA ASP A 324 31.57 -10.79 11.55
C ASP A 324 30.07 -10.52 11.69
N GLU A 325 29.47 -11.05 12.75
CA GLU A 325 28.06 -10.81 13.08
C GLU A 325 27.86 -9.39 13.57
N LEU A 326 28.80 -8.89 14.39
CA LEU A 326 28.80 -7.49 14.84
C LEU A 326 28.92 -6.50 13.67
N ASP A 327 29.83 -6.76 12.74
CA ASP A 327 30.03 -5.98 11.52
C ASP A 327 28.75 -5.97 10.67
N THR A 328 28.11 -7.13 10.50
CA THR A 328 26.84 -7.25 9.78
C THR A 328 25.76 -6.39 10.42
N VAL A 329 25.63 -6.44 11.76
CA VAL A 329 24.69 -5.60 12.50
C VAL A 329 25.03 -4.12 12.32
N GLY A 330 26.31 -3.74 12.38
CA GLY A 330 26.77 -2.36 12.16
C GLY A 330 26.42 -1.84 10.77
N GLU A 331 26.67 -2.64 9.72
CA GLU A 331 26.31 -2.33 8.34
C GLU A 331 24.79 -2.18 8.16
N ASP A 332 24.00 -3.07 8.78
CA ASP A 332 22.55 -3.04 8.72
C ASP A 332 21.97 -1.78 9.36
N VAL A 333 22.46 -1.41 10.54
CA VAL A 333 22.05 -0.19 11.23
C VAL A 333 22.47 1.06 10.45
N ARG A 334 23.69 1.12 9.91
CA ARG A 334 24.14 2.25 9.08
C ARG A 334 23.27 2.43 7.84
N ARG A 335 22.91 1.32 7.18
CA ARG A 335 22.05 1.34 5.99
C ARG A 335 20.66 1.84 6.31
N ALA A 336 20.01 1.30 7.34
CA ALA A 336 18.69 1.73 7.78
C ALA A 336 18.70 3.20 8.21
N ALA A 337 19.71 3.64 8.96
CA ALA A 337 19.88 5.04 9.36
C ALA A 337 20.04 5.98 8.15
N THR A 338 20.81 5.57 7.14
CA THR A 338 20.97 6.33 5.89
C THR A 338 19.65 6.42 5.12
N ASN A 339 18.87 5.34 5.06
CA ASN A 339 17.55 5.35 4.40
C ASN A 339 16.60 6.36 5.04
N VAL A 340 16.56 6.45 6.38
CA VAL A 340 15.73 7.43 7.10
C VAL A 340 16.08 8.87 6.67
N VAL A 341 17.37 9.19 6.54
CA VAL A 341 17.82 10.51 6.09
C VAL A 341 17.43 10.75 4.63
N ALA A 342 17.57 9.76 3.76
CA ALA A 342 17.15 9.87 2.35
C ALA A 342 15.62 10.09 2.22
N THR A 343 14.82 9.44 3.06
CA THR A 343 13.36 9.66 3.10
C THR A 343 13.04 11.09 3.52
N LEU A 344 13.66 11.59 4.58
CA LEU A 344 13.49 12.98 5.03
C LEU A 344 13.89 14.00 3.96
N GLU A 345 15.02 13.79 3.25
CA GLU A 345 15.43 14.64 2.11
C GLU A 345 14.39 14.62 0.99
N SER A 346 13.82 13.45 0.68
CA SER A 346 12.79 13.31 -0.35
C SER A 346 11.48 13.99 0.04
N GLU A 347 11.06 13.89 1.30
CA GLU A 347 9.87 14.58 1.80
C GLU A 347 10.04 16.10 1.77
N LEU A 348 11.18 16.60 2.27
CA LEU A 348 11.50 18.02 2.21
C LEU A 348 11.48 18.55 0.77
N ALA A 349 12.07 17.80 -0.17
CA ALA A 349 12.07 18.18 -1.57
C ALA A 349 10.64 18.23 -2.15
N ALA A 350 9.80 17.25 -1.83
CA ALA A 350 8.41 17.19 -2.29
C ALA A 350 7.59 18.39 -1.77
N ASP A 351 7.67 18.69 -0.48
CA ASP A 351 6.96 19.84 0.12
C ASP A 351 7.44 21.16 -0.48
N VAL A 352 8.75 21.32 -0.68
CA VAL A 352 9.30 22.52 -1.30
C VAL A 352 8.85 22.69 -2.75
N ASP A 353 8.72 21.59 -3.49
CA ASP A 353 8.24 21.64 -4.88
C ASP A 353 6.74 22.00 -4.94
N VAL A 354 5.91 21.50 -4.01
CA VAL A 354 4.51 21.94 -3.86
C VAL A 354 4.43 23.46 -3.65
N ILE A 355 5.26 24.01 -2.74
CA ILE A 355 5.29 25.45 -2.47
C ILE A 355 5.74 26.25 -3.70
N ARG A 356 6.72 25.74 -4.47
CA ARG A 356 7.24 26.42 -5.67
C ARG A 356 6.26 26.43 -6.84
N GLU A 357 5.45 25.39 -6.96
CA GLU A 357 4.44 25.27 -8.01
C GLU A 357 3.16 26.05 -7.70
N ALA A 358 2.89 26.30 -6.42
CA ALA A 358 1.76 27.12 -5.99
C ALA A 358 1.95 28.61 -6.33
N ASP A 359 0.84 29.29 -6.65
CA ASP A 359 0.81 30.74 -6.92
C ASP A 359 0.80 31.53 -5.60
N VAL A 360 1.92 31.48 -4.87
CA VAL A 360 2.10 32.18 -3.58
C VAL A 360 3.00 33.42 -3.72
N PRO A 361 2.77 34.49 -2.92
CA PRO A 361 3.56 35.71 -2.96
C PRO A 361 5.05 35.49 -2.69
N VAL A 362 5.87 36.36 -3.30
CA VAL A 362 7.33 36.36 -3.10
C VAL A 362 7.66 36.69 -1.65
N GLY A 363 8.18 35.71 -0.92
CA GLY A 363 8.55 35.85 0.49
C GLY A 363 7.82 34.90 1.44
N PHE A 364 6.72 34.27 1.00
CA PHE A 364 5.93 33.33 1.80
C PHE A 364 6.77 32.17 2.37
N TYR A 365 7.73 31.69 1.57
CA TYR A 365 8.64 30.63 1.96
C TYR A 365 10.07 30.94 1.53
N THR A 366 11.01 30.75 2.45
CA THR A 366 12.45 30.78 2.17
C THR A 366 12.99 29.38 2.41
N ALA A 367 13.42 28.72 1.34
CA ALA A 367 13.94 27.35 1.43
C ALA A 367 15.12 27.27 2.42
N PRO A 368 15.08 26.36 3.40
CA PRO A 368 16.17 26.20 4.36
C PRO A 368 17.43 25.66 3.66
N PRO A 369 18.63 25.90 4.23
CA PRO A 369 19.89 25.39 3.67
C PRO A 369 19.91 23.86 3.48
N ALA A 370 19.14 23.13 4.29
CA ALA A 370 19.00 21.67 4.21
C ALA A 370 18.58 21.19 2.81
N VAL A 371 17.77 21.95 2.07
CA VAL A 371 17.32 21.60 0.71
C VAL A 371 18.48 21.47 -0.30
N ALA A 372 19.57 22.20 -0.07
CA ALA A 372 20.74 22.22 -0.96
C ALA A 372 21.89 21.33 -0.47
N THR A 373 21.72 20.66 0.67
CA THR A 373 22.73 19.81 1.30
C THR A 373 22.43 18.35 0.95
N ASP A 374 23.46 17.61 0.54
CA ASP A 374 23.39 16.18 0.26
C ASP A 374 23.90 15.44 1.52
N TYR A 375 23.00 15.20 2.47
CA TYR A 375 23.32 14.55 3.74
C TYR A 375 23.66 13.08 3.54
N GLU A 376 23.01 12.43 2.58
CA GLU A 376 23.30 11.04 2.23
C GLU A 376 24.75 10.85 1.78
N ALA A 377 25.28 11.77 0.96
CA ALA A 377 26.70 11.76 0.59
C ALA A 377 27.63 11.96 1.79
N ARG A 378 27.30 12.89 2.71
CA ARG A 378 28.10 13.14 3.92
C ARG A 378 28.17 11.91 4.83
N LEU A 379 27.04 11.21 5.02
CA LEU A 379 26.99 9.95 5.77
C LEU A 379 27.87 8.86 5.18
N ARG A 380 27.95 8.77 3.85
CA ARG A 380 28.82 7.81 3.16
C ARG A 380 30.31 8.14 3.27
N GLU A 381 30.64 9.41 3.46
CA GLU A 381 32.02 9.87 3.61
C GLU A 381 32.58 9.68 5.04
N ALA A 382 31.72 9.40 6.03
CA ALA A 382 32.12 9.16 7.41
C ALA A 382 33.10 7.97 7.53
N ALA A 383 34.23 8.19 8.19
CA ALA A 383 35.34 7.24 8.29
C ALA A 383 35.05 6.09 9.25
N ASP A 384 34.29 6.35 10.31
CA ASP A 384 33.93 5.37 11.33
C ASP A 384 32.48 5.56 11.83
N LEU A 385 32.05 4.68 12.73
CA LEU A 385 30.67 4.66 13.22
C LEU A 385 30.34 5.83 14.16
N ASP A 386 31.32 6.34 14.91
CA ASP A 386 31.13 7.50 15.80
C ASP A 386 30.96 8.78 14.97
N GLU A 387 31.77 8.98 13.92
CA GLU A 387 31.61 10.07 12.95
C GLU A 387 30.29 9.94 12.19
N PHE A 388 29.94 8.73 11.74
CA PHE A 388 28.65 8.46 11.11
C PHE A 388 27.47 8.84 12.00
N ARG A 389 27.51 8.47 13.29
CA ARG A 389 26.46 8.83 14.26
C ARG A 389 26.33 10.34 14.42
N GLU A 390 27.44 11.07 14.52
CA GLU A 390 27.42 12.52 14.68
C GLU A 390 26.84 13.23 13.46
N GLU A 391 27.25 12.84 12.25
CA GLU A 391 26.70 13.34 10.99
C GLU A 391 25.22 12.98 10.85
N TRP A 392 24.83 11.76 11.24
CA TRP A 392 23.44 11.32 11.21
C TRP A 392 22.55 12.13 12.16
N LEU A 393 23.00 12.34 13.40
CA LEU A 393 22.27 13.13 14.38
C LEU A 393 22.05 14.58 13.89
N ALA A 394 23.09 15.18 13.30
CA ALA A 394 22.98 16.52 12.72
C ALA A 394 22.00 16.55 11.53
N ALA A 395 22.13 15.59 10.60
CA ALA A 395 21.26 15.50 9.43
C ALA A 395 19.79 15.28 9.83
N ALA A 396 19.51 14.30 10.69
CA ALA A 396 18.15 13.98 11.12
C ALA A 396 17.51 15.17 11.85
N GLY A 397 18.25 15.84 12.74
CA GLY A 397 17.76 17.04 13.43
C GLY A 397 17.42 18.19 12.47
N GLU A 398 18.35 18.54 11.58
CA GLU A 398 18.14 19.63 10.61
C GLU A 398 17.03 19.32 9.60
N LEU A 399 16.94 18.07 9.14
CA LEU A 399 15.94 17.64 8.18
C LEU A 399 14.55 17.54 8.79
N THR A 400 14.40 16.97 9.99
CA THR A 400 13.07 16.89 10.65
C THR A 400 12.50 18.30 10.89
N GLU A 401 13.30 19.23 11.40
CA GLU A 401 12.85 20.63 11.57
C GLU A 401 12.48 21.28 10.23
N ALA A 402 13.27 21.01 9.17
CA ALA A 402 13.00 21.55 7.85
C ALA A 402 11.74 20.96 7.20
N VAL A 403 11.51 19.65 7.34
CA VAL A 403 10.33 18.94 6.84
C VAL A 403 9.09 19.47 7.55
N GLU A 404 9.06 19.55 8.88
CA GLU A 404 7.87 20.05 9.61
C GLU A 404 7.50 21.49 9.20
N ALA A 405 8.51 22.35 9.02
CA ALA A 405 8.31 23.72 8.56
C ALA A 405 7.81 23.77 7.10
N ALA A 406 8.34 22.92 6.22
CA ALA A 406 7.93 22.83 4.83
C ALA A 406 6.53 22.22 4.67
N GLU A 407 6.22 21.10 5.35
CA GLU A 407 4.93 20.40 5.33
C GLU A 407 3.78 21.37 5.65
N THR A 408 3.95 22.18 6.71
CA THR A 408 2.95 23.18 7.11
C THR A 408 2.73 24.22 6.02
N LYS A 409 3.81 24.74 5.42
CA LYS A 409 3.73 25.76 4.36
C LYS A 409 3.22 25.19 3.03
N ALA A 410 3.58 23.95 2.70
CA ALA A 410 3.13 23.23 1.52
C ALA A 410 1.63 22.94 1.61
N SER A 411 1.14 22.50 2.77
CA SER A 411 -0.30 22.29 2.99
C SER A 411 -1.11 23.58 2.78
N VAL A 412 -0.61 24.72 3.30
CA VAL A 412 -1.24 26.03 3.09
C VAL A 412 -1.21 26.41 1.62
N ALA A 413 -0.05 26.30 0.95
CA ALA A 413 0.12 26.66 -0.45
C ALA A 413 -0.79 25.84 -1.40
N ASP A 414 -0.88 24.52 -1.19
CA ASP A 414 -1.73 23.62 -1.98
C ASP A 414 -3.22 23.93 -1.78
N SER A 415 -3.61 24.29 -0.56
CA SER A 415 -5.02 24.55 -0.23
C SER A 415 -5.45 26.00 -0.44
N TYR A 416 -4.52 26.93 -0.63
CA TYR A 416 -4.79 28.37 -0.60
C TYR A 416 -5.83 28.80 -1.64
N GLY A 417 -5.73 28.28 -2.88
CA GLY A 417 -6.68 28.60 -3.94
C GLY A 417 -8.14 28.18 -3.67
N MET A 418 -8.39 27.31 -2.68
CA MET A 418 -9.76 26.96 -2.26
C MET A 418 -10.36 27.95 -1.26
N VAL A 419 -9.53 28.78 -0.62
CA VAL A 419 -9.90 29.66 0.49
C VAL A 419 -9.73 31.13 0.11
N GLU A 420 -8.84 31.45 -0.84
CA GLU A 420 -8.54 32.81 -1.30
C GLU A 420 -9.80 33.60 -1.68
N ASP A 421 -10.67 33.03 -2.54
CA ASP A 421 -11.92 33.68 -2.96
C ASP A 421 -12.83 33.99 -1.76
N ARG A 422 -12.86 33.10 -0.76
CA ARG A 422 -13.67 33.30 0.45
C ARG A 422 -13.13 34.43 1.33
N ILE A 423 -11.80 34.53 1.44
CA ILE A 423 -11.15 35.64 2.15
C ILE A 423 -11.42 36.93 1.39
N ALA A 424 -11.27 36.94 0.07
CA ALA A 424 -11.54 38.10 -0.76
C ALA A 424 -12.99 38.58 -0.62
N ASP A 425 -13.97 37.69 -0.79
CA ASP A 425 -15.39 38.03 -0.67
C ASP A 425 -15.72 38.55 0.74
N GLY A 426 -15.19 37.92 1.80
CA GLY A 426 -15.42 38.37 3.17
C GLY A 426 -14.78 39.73 3.46
N VAL A 427 -13.60 40.00 2.93
CA VAL A 427 -12.96 41.32 3.04
C VAL A 427 -13.79 42.37 2.30
N ARG A 428 -14.28 42.06 1.09
CA ARG A 428 -15.13 42.98 0.32
C ARG A 428 -16.46 43.26 1.02
N THR A 429 -17.06 42.25 1.63
CA THR A 429 -18.37 42.37 2.31
C THR A 429 -18.25 43.10 3.65
N ASP A 430 -17.40 42.60 4.54
CA ASP A 430 -17.37 43.04 5.94
C ASP A 430 -16.16 43.92 6.29
N GLY A 431 -15.19 44.03 5.38
CA GLY A 431 -13.90 44.69 5.64
C GLY A 431 -12.99 43.91 6.58
N ARG A 432 -13.42 42.73 7.04
CA ARG A 432 -12.68 41.89 7.98
C ARG A 432 -13.05 40.42 7.82
N VAL A 433 -12.04 39.55 7.78
CA VAL A 433 -12.20 38.09 7.81
C VAL A 433 -11.37 37.53 8.95
N THR A 434 -11.97 36.66 9.77
CA THR A 434 -11.32 36.02 10.91
C THR A 434 -11.12 34.52 10.68
N ALA A 435 -10.38 33.87 11.57
CA ALA A 435 -10.16 32.42 11.53
C ALA A 435 -11.46 31.59 11.51
N ASP A 436 -12.52 32.05 12.21
CA ASP A 436 -13.79 31.32 12.31
C ASP A 436 -14.61 31.35 11.00
N ASP A 437 -14.30 32.27 10.09
CA ASP A 437 -15.00 32.46 8.82
C ASP A 437 -14.48 31.49 7.73
N LEU A 438 -13.33 30.86 7.98
CA LEU A 438 -12.65 29.97 7.04
C LEU A 438 -12.89 28.49 7.37
N PRO A 439 -13.18 27.64 6.38
CA PRO A 439 -13.46 26.21 6.59
C PRO A 439 -12.17 25.38 6.76
N VAL A 440 -11.18 25.88 7.50
CA VAL A 440 -9.88 25.23 7.73
C VAL A 440 -9.55 25.20 9.22
N ARG A 441 -8.72 24.23 9.65
CA ARG A 441 -8.40 24.08 11.08
C ARG A 441 -7.42 25.15 11.58
N ASP A 442 -6.42 25.46 10.76
CA ASP A 442 -5.37 26.44 11.05
C ASP A 442 -5.48 27.56 10.02
N ALA A 443 -6.37 28.52 10.29
CA ALA A 443 -6.72 29.60 9.37
C ALA A 443 -5.69 30.74 9.32
N GLU A 444 -4.91 30.91 10.39
CA GLU A 444 -3.92 31.99 10.53
C GLU A 444 -2.92 32.08 9.36
N PRO A 445 -2.28 30.98 8.91
CA PRO A 445 -1.36 31.05 7.77
C PRO A 445 -2.02 31.45 6.45
N PHE A 446 -3.31 31.14 6.25
CA PHE A 446 -4.05 31.55 5.04
C PHE A 446 -4.35 33.05 5.06
N LEU A 447 -4.69 33.59 6.23
CA LEU A 447 -4.94 35.01 6.44
C LEU A 447 -3.66 35.85 6.30
N GLU A 448 -2.54 35.38 6.87
CA GLU A 448 -1.21 36.00 6.72
C GLU A 448 -0.80 36.01 5.23
N LEU A 449 -0.95 34.88 4.54
CA LEU A 449 -0.64 34.73 3.12
C LEU A 449 -1.47 35.69 2.25
N TYR A 450 -2.77 35.82 2.53
CA TYR A 450 -3.64 36.75 1.80
C TYR A 450 -3.20 38.22 2.00
N ALA A 451 -2.84 38.60 3.22
CA ALA A 451 -2.39 39.97 3.51
C ALA A 451 -1.04 40.30 2.85
N ASP A 452 -0.10 39.36 2.83
CA ASP A 452 1.20 39.55 2.17
C ASP A 452 1.04 39.70 0.63
N GLY A 453 0.06 39.03 0.04
CA GLY A 453 -0.28 39.15 -1.38
C GLY A 453 -1.04 40.43 -1.75
N ASN A 454 -1.79 41.01 -0.79
CA ASN A 454 -2.74 42.09 -1.04
C ASN A 454 -2.44 43.33 -0.18
N GLY A 455 -1.73 44.30 -0.73
CA GLY A 455 -1.32 45.52 0.00
C GLY A 455 -2.45 46.48 0.41
N ALA A 456 -3.72 46.15 0.16
CA ALA A 456 -4.90 46.92 0.58
C ALA A 456 -5.47 46.45 1.94
N VAL A 457 -4.94 45.35 2.48
CA VAL A 457 -5.36 44.76 3.75
C VAL A 457 -4.16 44.54 4.66
N GLU A 458 -4.41 44.50 5.97
CA GLU A 458 -3.40 44.20 6.98
C GLU A 458 -3.81 42.95 7.78
N PHE A 459 -2.82 42.16 8.19
CA PHE A 459 -3.02 41.03 9.11
C PHE A 459 -2.89 41.48 10.57
N ASP A 460 -3.89 41.15 11.40
CA ASP A 460 -3.87 41.35 12.85
C ASP A 460 -3.54 40.03 13.57
N PRO A 461 -2.31 39.86 14.11
CA PRO A 461 -1.91 38.63 14.80
C PRO A 461 -2.53 38.48 16.20
N SER A 462 -3.10 39.56 16.76
CA SER A 462 -3.68 39.54 18.11
C SER A 462 -5.01 38.78 18.13
N VAL A 463 -5.74 38.89 17.04
CA VAL A 463 -6.97 38.18 16.74
C VAL A 463 -6.87 37.80 15.26
N PRO A 464 -6.37 36.59 14.92
CA PRO A 464 -6.02 36.21 13.56
C PRO A 464 -7.10 36.60 12.56
N ALA A 465 -6.82 37.67 11.82
CA ALA A 465 -7.77 38.29 10.91
C ALA A 465 -7.06 39.15 9.86
N VAL A 466 -7.67 39.23 8.69
CA VAL A 466 -7.34 40.21 7.66
C VAL A 466 -8.32 41.38 7.77
N VAL A 467 -7.82 42.61 7.72
CA VAL A 467 -8.63 43.84 7.86
C VAL A 467 -8.29 44.82 6.74
N ALA A 468 -9.31 45.36 6.07
CA ALA A 468 -9.15 46.46 5.12
C ALA A 468 -9.18 47.81 5.86
N GLU A 469 -8.29 48.75 5.51
CA GLU A 469 -8.19 50.07 6.16
C GLU A 469 -9.50 50.90 6.10
N GLY A 470 -10.38 50.62 5.13
CA GLY A 470 -11.63 51.34 4.88
C GLY A 470 -12.91 50.62 5.32
N GLY A 471 -12.83 49.40 5.85
CA GLY A 471 -14.01 48.54 6.02
C GLY A 471 -14.43 47.83 4.72
N GLY A 472 -15.67 47.30 4.69
CA GLY A 472 -16.23 46.66 3.50
C GLY A 472 -16.41 47.66 2.34
N GLU A 473 -16.41 47.15 1.12
CA GLU A 473 -16.62 47.94 -0.08
C GLU A 473 -18.07 48.42 -0.17
N SER A 474 -18.25 49.66 -0.65
CA SER A 474 -19.57 50.27 -0.84
C SER A 474 -19.64 50.99 -2.18
N TYR A 475 -20.79 50.95 -2.83
CA TYR A 475 -21.02 51.41 -4.19
C TYR A 475 -22.31 52.21 -4.34
N THR A 476 -22.52 52.79 -5.51
CA THR A 476 -23.75 53.51 -5.85
C THR A 476 -24.66 52.65 -6.73
N VAL A 477 -25.94 52.53 -6.38
CA VAL A 477 -26.95 51.88 -7.21
C VAL A 477 -27.91 52.92 -7.77
N THR A 478 -27.97 53.06 -9.09
CA THR A 478 -28.93 53.93 -9.77
C THR A 478 -30.04 53.09 -10.41
N ALA A 479 -31.28 53.34 -10.03
CA ALA A 479 -32.43 52.62 -10.53
C ALA A 479 -33.35 53.58 -11.29
N THR A 480 -33.53 53.32 -12.59
CA THR A 480 -34.51 54.03 -13.43
C THR A 480 -35.77 53.20 -13.52
N ALA A 481 -36.88 53.72 -13.02
CA ALA A 481 -38.19 53.11 -13.20
C ALA A 481 -38.99 53.92 -14.22
N GLN A 482 -39.63 53.24 -15.17
CA GLN A 482 -40.45 53.86 -16.20
C GLN A 482 -41.76 53.13 -16.43
N MET A 483 -42.80 53.85 -16.83
CA MET A 483 -44.06 53.27 -17.30
C MET A 483 -43.92 52.89 -18.77
N ALA A 484 -44.48 51.74 -19.17
CA ALA A 484 -44.44 51.27 -20.56
C ALA A 484 -45.14 52.23 -21.54
N THR A 485 -46.17 52.92 -21.08
CA THR A 485 -46.96 53.89 -21.85
C THR A 485 -47.13 55.19 -21.05
N SER A 486 -47.14 56.34 -21.75
CA SER A 486 -47.53 57.62 -21.15
C SER A 486 -49.05 57.75 -21.16
N THR A 487 -49.67 57.81 -19.98
CA THR A 487 -51.11 58.07 -19.80
C THR A 487 -51.49 59.54 -20.05
N GLY A 488 -50.49 60.44 -20.03
CA GLY A 488 -50.71 61.89 -20.13
C GLY A 488 -51.04 62.55 -18.78
N GLU A 489 -51.06 61.77 -17.70
CA GLU A 489 -51.24 62.22 -16.32
C GLU A 489 -49.97 61.94 -15.49
N GLU A 490 -49.83 62.60 -14.34
CA GLU A 490 -48.72 62.34 -13.43
C GLU A 490 -49.07 61.17 -12.49
N HIS A 491 -48.13 60.24 -12.31
CA HIS A 491 -48.23 59.10 -11.41
C HIS A 491 -47.10 59.14 -10.37
N ASP A 492 -47.39 58.68 -9.15
CA ASP A 492 -46.39 58.52 -8.10
C ASP A 492 -45.66 57.20 -8.28
N LEU A 493 -44.39 57.24 -8.66
CA LEU A 493 -43.55 56.06 -8.85
C LEU A 493 -42.58 55.93 -7.68
N THR A 494 -42.59 54.78 -7.00
CA THR A 494 -41.69 54.48 -5.87
C THR A 494 -40.67 53.44 -6.29
N VAL A 495 -39.39 53.77 -6.17
CA VAL A 495 -38.27 52.84 -6.37
C VAL A 495 -37.69 52.51 -5.01
N ALA A 496 -37.52 51.23 -4.71
CA ALA A 496 -36.96 50.77 -3.45
C ALA A 496 -35.80 49.79 -3.68
N LEU A 497 -34.81 49.83 -2.80
CA LEU A 497 -33.68 48.93 -2.73
C LEU A 497 -33.70 48.23 -1.36
N SER A 498 -33.76 46.90 -1.35
CA SER A 498 -33.78 46.10 -0.12
C SER A 498 -32.85 44.90 -0.20
N GLY A 499 -32.07 44.66 0.85
CA GLY A 499 -31.11 43.55 0.95
C GLY A 499 -30.10 43.80 2.07
N ASP A 500 -29.57 42.76 2.71
CA ASP A 500 -28.49 42.82 3.71
C ASP A 500 -28.55 43.97 4.74
N GLY A 501 -29.77 44.26 5.24
CA GLY A 501 -30.00 45.30 6.25
C GLY A 501 -30.18 46.72 5.70
N VAL A 502 -30.03 46.90 4.38
CA VAL A 502 -30.44 48.10 3.63
C VAL A 502 -31.93 48.00 3.27
N ASP A 503 -32.65 49.09 3.50
CA ASP A 503 -34.06 49.27 3.12
C ASP A 503 -34.28 50.76 2.81
N GLU A 504 -34.01 51.14 1.57
CA GLU A 504 -34.12 52.51 1.08
C GLU A 504 -35.18 52.62 0.00
N ARG A 505 -35.82 53.79 -0.10
CA ARG A 505 -36.85 54.06 -1.12
C ARG A 505 -36.97 55.53 -1.44
N GLU A 506 -37.23 55.79 -2.71
CA GLU A 506 -37.47 57.12 -3.26
C GLU A 506 -38.79 57.13 -4.04
N THR A 507 -39.60 58.16 -3.83
CA THR A 507 -40.88 58.33 -4.52
C THR A 507 -40.89 59.65 -5.27
N ALA A 508 -41.27 59.63 -6.54
CA ALA A 508 -41.39 60.83 -7.35
C ALA A 508 -42.66 60.80 -8.21
N THR A 509 -43.28 61.97 -8.37
CA THR A 509 -44.43 62.19 -9.24
C THR A 509 -43.93 62.47 -10.67
N THR A 510 -44.33 61.66 -11.65
CA THR A 510 -43.81 61.71 -13.03
C THR A 510 -44.84 61.31 -14.09
N TYR A 511 -44.66 61.77 -15.32
CA TYR A 511 -45.47 61.38 -16.48
C TYR A 511 -45.00 60.08 -17.14
N VAL A 512 -43.73 59.69 -16.97
CA VAL A 512 -43.13 58.58 -17.73
C VAL A 512 -42.11 57.80 -16.91
N ALA A 513 -41.17 58.48 -16.25
CA ALA A 513 -40.05 57.81 -15.59
C ALA A 513 -39.52 58.59 -14.39
N THR A 514 -38.95 57.87 -13.43
CA THR A 514 -38.14 58.42 -12.34
C THR A 514 -36.79 57.72 -12.27
N GLU A 515 -35.81 58.42 -11.72
CA GLU A 515 -34.49 57.87 -11.38
C GLU A 515 -34.31 58.01 -9.87
N ALA A 516 -33.84 56.95 -9.23
CA ALA A 516 -33.47 56.94 -7.82
C ALA A 516 -31.99 56.53 -7.71
N THR A 517 -31.25 57.21 -6.85
CA THR A 517 -29.83 56.94 -6.60
C THR A 517 -29.62 56.62 -5.13
N PHE A 518 -29.12 55.43 -4.86
CA PHE A 518 -28.77 54.94 -3.52
C PHE A 518 -27.25 54.91 -3.38
N GLU A 519 -26.69 55.66 -2.43
CA GLU A 519 -25.25 55.79 -2.18
C GLU A 519 -24.81 54.88 -1.02
N GLU A 520 -23.52 54.57 -0.93
CA GLU A 520 -22.92 53.79 0.17
C GLU A 520 -23.52 52.38 0.35
N ILE A 521 -23.96 51.75 -0.73
CA ILE A 521 -24.55 50.40 -0.72
C ILE A 521 -23.43 49.35 -0.59
N PRO A 522 -23.40 48.53 0.48
CA PRO A 522 -22.35 47.53 0.66
C PRO A 522 -22.31 46.52 -0.50
N TYR A 523 -21.14 45.94 -0.77
CA TYR A 523 -21.02 44.79 -1.66
C TYR A 523 -22.01 43.67 -1.26
N GLY A 524 -22.82 43.19 -2.20
CA GLY A 524 -23.84 42.18 -1.88
C GLY A 524 -24.93 42.01 -2.92
N GLU A 525 -25.92 41.17 -2.62
CA GLU A 525 -27.09 40.94 -3.46
C GLU A 525 -28.29 41.73 -2.93
N TYR A 526 -28.91 42.54 -3.79
CA TYR A 526 -30.04 43.40 -3.42
C TYR A 526 -31.20 43.24 -4.39
N THR A 527 -32.40 43.50 -3.91
CA THR A 527 -33.60 43.59 -4.75
C THR A 527 -33.95 45.05 -4.97
N VAL A 528 -34.09 45.43 -6.24
CA VAL A 528 -34.62 46.73 -6.66
C VAL A 528 -36.05 46.52 -7.12
N SER A 529 -37.00 47.23 -6.53
CA SER A 529 -38.41 47.19 -6.93
C SER A 529 -38.90 48.56 -7.34
N ALA A 530 -39.82 48.62 -8.29
CA ALA A 530 -40.52 49.82 -8.69
C ALA A 530 -42.04 49.58 -8.64
N THR A 531 -42.73 50.42 -7.88
CA THR A 531 -44.16 50.29 -7.61
C THR A 531 -44.89 51.60 -7.85
N THR A 532 -46.19 51.51 -8.16
CA THR A 532 -47.07 52.68 -8.30
C THR A 532 -48.41 52.39 -7.59
N PRO A 533 -49.02 53.37 -6.91
CA PRO A 533 -50.33 53.19 -6.29
C PRO A 533 -51.46 53.07 -7.32
N THR A 534 -51.19 53.31 -8.61
CA THR A 534 -52.17 53.21 -9.68
C THR A 534 -52.29 51.76 -10.16
N GLU A 535 -53.49 51.18 -10.07
CA GLU A 535 -53.78 49.80 -10.49
C GLU A 535 -53.68 49.56 -12.02
N GLU A 536 -53.32 50.59 -12.80
CA GLU A 536 -53.13 50.53 -14.26
C GLU A 536 -51.79 49.95 -14.68
N PHE A 537 -50.85 49.82 -13.74
CA PHE A 537 -49.52 49.32 -14.01
C PHE A 537 -49.14 48.23 -13.02
N ALA A 538 -48.41 47.23 -13.50
CA ALA A 538 -47.85 46.18 -12.66
C ALA A 538 -46.58 46.67 -11.98
N ASP A 539 -46.44 46.32 -10.70
CA ASP A 539 -45.18 46.46 -9.98
C ASP A 539 -44.11 45.57 -10.62
N GLU A 540 -42.86 46.05 -10.63
CA GLU A 540 -41.72 45.33 -11.21
C GLU A 540 -40.58 45.23 -10.20
N GLU A 541 -39.89 44.09 -10.19
CA GLU A 541 -38.73 43.86 -9.32
C GLU A 541 -37.61 43.11 -10.03
N THR A 542 -36.38 43.35 -9.62
CA THR A 542 -35.21 42.63 -10.11
C THR A 542 -34.11 42.53 -9.06
N THR A 543 -33.23 41.56 -9.20
CA THR A 543 -32.09 41.33 -8.30
C THR A 543 -30.83 41.86 -8.94
N VAL A 544 -30.03 42.61 -8.19
CA VAL A 544 -28.76 43.20 -8.61
C VAL A 544 -27.63 42.73 -7.68
N GLN A 545 -26.52 42.28 -8.27
CA GLN A 545 -25.28 42.01 -7.56
C GLN A 545 -24.46 43.29 -7.55
N VAL A 546 -24.37 43.96 -6.41
CA VAL A 546 -23.61 45.19 -6.25
C VAL A 546 -22.14 44.82 -6.04
N ALA A 547 -21.37 44.89 -7.14
CA ALA A 547 -19.92 44.64 -7.13
C ALA A 547 -19.10 45.84 -7.62
N ASP A 548 -19.78 46.85 -8.18
CA ASP A 548 -19.31 48.14 -8.68
C ASP A 548 -20.49 49.12 -8.63
N ASP A 549 -20.32 50.35 -9.13
CA ASP A 549 -21.47 51.24 -9.35
C ASP A 549 -22.43 50.63 -10.38
N GLU A 550 -23.67 50.38 -9.98
CA GLU A 550 -24.66 49.63 -10.75
C GLU A 550 -25.77 50.53 -11.30
N SER A 551 -26.34 50.12 -12.45
CA SER A 551 -27.46 50.81 -13.07
C SER A 551 -28.54 49.83 -13.53
N VAL A 552 -29.74 49.97 -12.98
CA VAL A 552 -30.86 49.06 -13.18
C VAL A 552 -32.02 49.81 -13.83
N LYS A 553 -32.72 49.15 -14.75
CA LYS A 553 -33.91 49.68 -15.39
C LYS A 553 -35.11 48.78 -15.17
N LEU A 554 -36.19 49.34 -14.63
CA LEU A 554 -37.46 48.69 -14.37
C LEU A 554 -38.54 49.34 -15.25
N GLU A 555 -39.33 48.53 -15.96
CA GLU A 555 -40.39 49.01 -16.85
C GLU A 555 -41.74 48.44 -16.42
N LEU A 556 -42.57 49.26 -15.78
CA LEU A 556 -43.88 48.87 -15.30
C LEU A 556 -44.83 48.70 -16.49
N ALA A 557 -45.27 47.47 -16.72
CA ALA A 557 -46.19 47.12 -17.80
C ALA A 557 -47.61 47.59 -17.48
N GLU A 558 -48.34 48.03 -18.51
CA GLU A 558 -49.75 48.40 -18.38
C GLU A 558 -50.64 47.16 -18.21
N ILE A 559 -51.56 47.21 -17.24
CA ILE A 559 -52.52 46.17 -16.94
C ILE A 559 -53.85 46.48 -17.64
N GLY A 560 -54.30 45.60 -18.53
CA GLY A 560 -55.57 45.74 -19.24
C GLY A 560 -56.80 45.70 -18.32
N LEU A 561 -57.93 46.26 -18.78
CA LEU A 561 -59.19 46.30 -18.00
C LEU A 561 -59.65 44.91 -17.53
N ARG A 562 -59.54 43.89 -18.38
CA ARG A 562 -59.85 42.49 -18.04
C ARG A 562 -59.07 42.03 -16.82
N GLU A 563 -57.77 42.26 -16.79
CA GLU A 563 -56.90 41.80 -15.70
C GLU A 563 -57.15 42.61 -14.41
N ARG A 564 -57.35 43.93 -14.51
CA ARG A 564 -57.72 44.80 -13.37
C ARG A 564 -59.05 44.40 -12.72
N VAL A 565 -60.06 44.04 -13.52
CA VAL A 565 -61.42 43.78 -13.02
C VAL A 565 -61.64 42.32 -12.65
N CYS A 566 -61.03 41.38 -13.39
CA CYS A 566 -61.23 39.95 -13.15
C CYS A 566 -60.20 39.35 -12.17
N GLY A 567 -59.00 39.90 -12.08
CA GLY A 567 -57.92 39.34 -11.26
C GLY A 567 -57.75 37.83 -11.46
N ALA A 568 -57.68 37.09 -10.36
CA ALA A 568 -57.54 35.63 -10.36
C ALA A 568 -58.83 34.87 -10.70
N ASP A 569 -60.00 35.52 -10.69
CA ASP A 569 -61.31 34.87 -10.85
C ASP A 569 -61.75 34.77 -12.32
N VAL A 570 -60.92 35.22 -13.26
CA VAL A 570 -61.23 35.32 -14.69
C VAL A 570 -61.75 34.00 -15.28
N ASP A 571 -61.10 32.87 -14.99
CA ASP A 571 -61.46 31.56 -15.53
C ASP A 571 -62.80 31.06 -14.97
N ASP A 572 -63.05 31.30 -13.68
CA ASP A 572 -64.26 30.89 -13.00
C ASP A 572 -65.47 31.68 -13.51
N VAL A 573 -65.32 32.98 -13.74
CA VAL A 573 -66.37 33.85 -14.29
C VAL A 573 -66.61 33.56 -15.78
N GLU A 574 -65.56 33.36 -16.58
CA GLU A 574 -65.66 33.01 -18.00
C GLU A 574 -66.46 31.71 -18.20
N SER A 575 -66.31 30.73 -17.30
CA SER A 575 -67.08 29.48 -17.34
C SER A 575 -68.60 29.67 -17.21
N GLN A 576 -69.04 30.74 -16.53
CA GLN A 576 -70.46 31.05 -16.31
C GLN A 576 -71.05 31.90 -17.44
N LEU A 577 -70.20 32.52 -18.26
CA LEU A 577 -70.58 33.45 -19.33
C LEU A 577 -71.65 32.88 -20.28
N PRO A 578 -71.55 31.64 -20.80
CA PRO A 578 -72.57 31.10 -21.72
C PRO A 578 -73.96 30.93 -21.07
N THR A 579 -74.01 30.80 -19.75
CA THR A 579 -75.26 30.63 -19.00
C THR A 579 -75.97 31.98 -18.80
N VAL A 580 -75.19 33.05 -18.60
CA VAL A 580 -75.70 34.39 -18.26
C VAL A 580 -75.83 35.28 -19.50
N ALA A 581 -75.03 35.05 -20.54
CA ALA A 581 -74.99 35.82 -21.79
C ALA A 581 -76.38 36.09 -22.41
N PRO A 582 -77.34 35.13 -22.50
CA PRO A 582 -78.66 35.43 -23.06
C PRO A 582 -79.43 36.52 -22.30
N LYS A 583 -79.20 36.66 -20.99
CA LYS A 583 -79.80 37.72 -20.18
C LYS A 583 -79.06 39.05 -20.33
N LEU A 584 -77.74 39.02 -20.49
CA LEU A 584 -76.96 40.22 -20.79
C LEU A 584 -77.35 40.78 -22.16
N GLU A 585 -77.48 39.92 -23.16
CA GLU A 585 -77.98 40.26 -24.49
C GLU A 585 -79.39 40.87 -24.42
N GLU A 586 -80.31 40.28 -23.64
CA GLU A 586 -81.66 40.82 -23.45
C GLU A 586 -81.63 42.20 -22.76
N GLY A 587 -80.82 42.35 -21.70
CA GLY A 587 -80.66 43.62 -20.97
C GLY A 587 -80.04 44.71 -21.85
N PHE A 588 -78.99 44.37 -22.59
CA PHE A 588 -78.31 45.27 -23.52
C PHE A 588 -79.22 45.64 -24.70
N ALA A 589 -80.00 44.70 -25.26
CA ALA A 589 -80.95 45.01 -26.33
C ALA A 589 -82.09 45.93 -25.86
N ALA A 590 -82.40 45.95 -24.56
CA ALA A 590 -83.43 46.81 -23.99
C ALA A 590 -82.92 48.22 -23.68
N GLU A 591 -81.76 48.34 -23.03
CA GLU A 591 -81.24 49.61 -22.50
C GLU A 591 -80.10 50.21 -23.35
N GLU A 592 -79.52 49.44 -24.28
CA GLU A 592 -78.34 49.77 -25.11
C GLU A 592 -77.03 49.98 -24.32
N TYR A 593 -77.02 49.65 -23.03
CA TYR A 593 -75.84 49.59 -22.18
C TYR A 593 -76.04 48.57 -21.05
N LEU A 594 -74.96 48.17 -20.39
CA LEU A 594 -74.99 47.40 -19.15
C LEU A 594 -74.06 48.01 -18.11
N THR A 595 -74.46 47.90 -16.84
CA THR A 595 -73.65 48.28 -15.68
C THR A 595 -73.79 47.20 -14.59
N PRO A 596 -72.93 47.18 -13.56
CA PRO A 596 -73.09 46.27 -12.43
C PRO A 596 -74.43 46.37 -11.70
N ASP A 597 -75.16 47.48 -11.86
CA ASP A 597 -76.49 47.70 -11.27
C ASP A 597 -77.63 47.04 -12.08
N SER A 598 -77.35 46.47 -13.27
CA SER A 598 -78.32 45.72 -14.06
C SER A 598 -78.76 44.43 -13.33
N ASP A 599 -80.01 43.99 -13.56
CA ASP A 599 -80.58 42.78 -12.91
C ASP A 599 -79.99 41.49 -13.50
N ILE A 600 -78.74 41.20 -13.12
CA ILE A 600 -77.94 40.06 -13.57
C ILE A 600 -77.96 38.99 -12.47
N PRO A 601 -78.31 37.73 -12.78
CA PRO A 601 -78.50 36.68 -11.76
C PRO A 601 -77.18 36.07 -11.28
N VAL A 602 -76.21 36.90 -10.89
CA VAL A 602 -74.89 36.53 -10.36
C VAL A 602 -74.60 37.38 -9.12
N ALA A 603 -73.74 36.92 -8.22
CA ALA A 603 -73.32 37.73 -7.08
C ALA A 603 -72.63 39.01 -7.55
N ALA A 604 -72.99 40.14 -6.93
CA ALA A 604 -72.58 41.48 -7.37
C ALA A 604 -71.05 41.66 -7.54
N GLU A 605 -70.25 40.90 -6.78
CA GLU A 605 -68.79 40.91 -6.86
C GLU A 605 -68.22 40.39 -8.19
N TYR A 606 -68.91 39.46 -8.88
CA TYR A 606 -68.45 38.91 -10.17
C TYR A 606 -69.06 39.62 -11.38
N VAL A 607 -70.08 40.46 -11.17
CA VAL A 607 -70.78 41.15 -12.28
C VAL A 607 -69.85 42.05 -13.09
N PRO A 608 -68.94 42.86 -12.50
CA PRO A 608 -67.99 43.66 -13.28
C PRO A 608 -67.11 42.83 -14.23
N CYS A 609 -66.50 41.74 -13.75
CA CYS A 609 -65.69 40.86 -14.59
C CYS A 609 -66.53 40.19 -15.70
N LEU A 610 -67.72 39.72 -15.34
CA LEU A 610 -68.65 39.08 -16.27
C LEU A 610 -69.09 40.04 -17.40
N LEU A 611 -69.27 41.32 -17.08
CA LEU A 611 -69.57 42.36 -18.06
C LEU A 611 -68.41 42.62 -19.01
N VAL A 612 -67.16 42.70 -18.51
CA VAL A 612 -65.96 42.88 -19.35
C VAL A 612 -65.78 41.69 -20.29
N LEU A 613 -65.85 40.46 -19.79
CA LEU A 613 -65.72 39.24 -20.59
C LEU A 613 -66.84 39.12 -21.64
N TRP A 614 -68.08 39.45 -21.26
CA TRP A 614 -69.20 39.45 -22.21
C TRP A 614 -69.02 40.49 -23.30
N ALA A 615 -68.59 41.70 -22.95
CA ALA A 615 -68.36 42.77 -23.92
C ALA A 615 -67.31 42.35 -24.96
N GLU A 616 -66.20 41.76 -24.51
CA GLU A 616 -65.17 41.19 -25.39
C GLU A 616 -65.73 40.11 -26.34
N GLU A 617 -66.54 39.17 -25.83
CA GLU A 617 -67.13 38.10 -26.66
C GLU A 617 -68.18 38.63 -27.65
N ALA A 618 -68.99 39.60 -27.23
CA ALA A 618 -70.08 40.17 -28.02
C ALA A 618 -69.62 41.28 -28.99
N GLY A 619 -68.37 41.74 -28.89
CA GLY A 619 -67.84 42.85 -29.69
C GLY A 619 -68.37 44.22 -29.26
N HIS A 620 -68.69 44.38 -27.97
CA HIS A 620 -69.04 45.65 -27.35
C HIS A 620 -67.84 46.23 -26.61
N GLU A 621 -67.88 47.52 -26.31
CA GLU A 621 -66.82 48.19 -25.56
C GLU A 621 -67.12 48.14 -24.07
N ALA A 622 -66.15 47.70 -23.27
CA ALA A 622 -66.19 47.80 -21.82
C ALA A 622 -65.17 48.82 -21.34
N THR A 623 -65.59 49.75 -20.49
CA THR A 623 -64.70 50.75 -19.88
C THR A 623 -65.01 50.90 -18.40
N LEU A 624 -64.10 51.52 -17.65
CA LEU A 624 -64.29 51.87 -16.25
C LEU A 624 -64.68 53.35 -16.18
N ASP A 625 -65.97 53.62 -15.99
CA ASP A 625 -66.57 54.95 -15.97
C ASP A 625 -67.05 55.29 -14.55
N ASP A 626 -66.55 56.37 -13.97
CA ASP A 626 -66.80 56.76 -12.56
C ASP A 626 -66.64 55.60 -11.56
N GLY A 627 -65.57 54.82 -11.69
CA GLY A 627 -65.28 53.71 -10.79
C GLY A 627 -66.12 52.44 -11.03
N ARG A 628 -66.88 52.37 -12.12
CA ARG A 628 -67.80 51.26 -12.41
C ARG A 628 -67.62 50.77 -13.85
N VAL A 629 -67.74 49.45 -14.06
CA VAL A 629 -67.73 48.89 -15.42
C VAL A 629 -68.96 49.36 -16.18
N LEU A 630 -68.77 49.90 -17.37
CA LEU A 630 -69.81 50.31 -18.29
C LEU A 630 -69.58 49.58 -19.62
N VAL A 631 -70.56 48.79 -20.05
CA VAL A 631 -70.56 48.14 -21.36
C VAL A 631 -71.53 48.85 -22.28
N TYR A 632 -71.09 49.24 -23.46
CA TYR A 632 -71.88 49.98 -24.43
C TYR A 632 -71.43 49.69 -25.87
N ASP A 633 -72.28 50.03 -26.84
CA ASP A 633 -71.93 49.95 -28.26
C ASP A 633 -71.16 51.23 -28.63
N HIS A 634 -69.84 51.12 -28.77
CA HIS A 634 -68.99 52.27 -29.03
C HIS A 634 -69.30 52.95 -30.36
N ASP A 635 -69.50 52.19 -31.43
CA ASP A 635 -69.82 52.73 -32.75
C ASP A 635 -71.16 53.48 -32.73
N GLN A 636 -72.15 52.93 -32.03
CA GLN A 636 -73.45 53.57 -31.88
C GLN A 636 -73.36 54.84 -31.03
N PHE A 637 -72.63 54.80 -29.91
CA PHE A 637 -72.41 55.95 -29.03
C PHE A 637 -71.67 57.08 -29.75
N ARG A 638 -70.58 56.74 -30.43
CA ARG A 638 -69.79 57.64 -31.28
C ARG A 638 -70.64 58.26 -32.39
N SER A 639 -71.44 57.45 -33.10
CA SER A 639 -72.35 57.92 -34.16
C SER A 639 -73.44 58.88 -33.65
N ARG A 640 -73.95 58.65 -32.43
CA ARG A 640 -74.91 59.55 -31.78
C ARG A 640 -74.26 60.88 -31.42
N LEU A 641 -73.06 60.86 -30.85
CA LEU A 641 -72.30 62.08 -30.56
C LEU A 641 -71.98 62.88 -31.83
N ASP A 642 -71.54 62.22 -32.90
CA ASP A 642 -71.32 62.84 -34.22
C ASP A 642 -72.61 63.44 -34.82
N THR A 643 -73.74 62.76 -34.67
CA THR A 643 -75.05 63.28 -35.09
C THR A 643 -75.47 64.50 -34.27
N ILE A 644 -75.16 64.53 -32.97
CA ILE A 644 -75.44 65.68 -32.11
C ILE A 644 -74.63 66.89 -32.57
N THR A 645 -73.31 66.73 -32.75
CA THR A 645 -72.40 67.81 -33.14
C THR A 645 -72.66 68.29 -34.57
N THR A 646 -73.00 67.40 -35.50
CA THR A 646 -73.19 67.75 -36.92
C THR A 646 -74.59 68.26 -37.27
N HIS A 647 -75.63 67.78 -36.59
CA HIS A 647 -77.02 68.07 -36.97
C HIS A 647 -77.85 68.79 -35.91
N ASN A 648 -77.44 68.78 -34.64
CA ASN A 648 -78.21 69.36 -33.53
C ASN A 648 -77.52 70.56 -32.86
N LEU A 649 -76.26 70.84 -33.20
CA LEU A 649 -75.57 72.10 -32.89
C LEU A 649 -75.41 72.92 -34.17
N SER A 650 -75.90 74.17 -34.16
CA SER A 650 -75.61 75.15 -35.22
C SER A 650 -74.48 76.09 -34.79
N GLU A 651 -73.85 76.76 -35.76
CA GLU A 651 -72.75 77.71 -35.51
C GLU A 651 -73.13 78.74 -34.42
N GLY A 652 -72.39 78.74 -33.30
CA GLY A 652 -72.62 79.60 -32.14
C GLY A 652 -73.58 79.09 -31.07
N ASP A 653 -74.14 77.87 -31.20
CA ASP A 653 -74.91 77.20 -30.16
C ASP A 653 -73.99 76.44 -29.18
N THR A 654 -74.45 76.25 -27.93
CA THR A 654 -73.78 75.39 -26.95
C THR A 654 -74.73 74.32 -26.41
N MET A 655 -74.20 73.17 -26.02
CA MET A 655 -74.96 72.09 -25.39
C MET A 655 -74.17 71.46 -24.25
N THR A 656 -74.78 71.43 -23.06
CA THR A 656 -74.21 70.76 -21.88
C THR A 656 -74.22 69.24 -22.04
N TYR A 657 -73.25 68.54 -21.43
CA TYR A 657 -73.21 67.07 -21.46
C TYR A 657 -74.45 66.43 -20.80
N ASP A 658 -75.00 67.07 -19.75
CA ASP A 658 -76.29 66.68 -19.16
C ASP A 658 -77.45 66.73 -20.16
N GLU A 659 -77.45 67.72 -21.05
CA GLU A 659 -78.46 67.85 -22.09
C GLU A 659 -78.29 66.78 -23.18
N MET A 660 -77.04 66.46 -23.54
CA MET A 660 -76.73 65.35 -24.46
C MET A 660 -77.22 64.02 -23.91
N ARG A 661 -76.86 63.71 -22.65
CA ARG A 661 -77.32 62.52 -21.93
C ARG A 661 -78.84 62.40 -21.92
N ARG A 662 -79.54 63.45 -21.48
CA ARG A 662 -80.99 63.39 -21.28
C ARG A 662 -81.79 63.29 -22.58
N LYS A 663 -81.33 63.92 -23.66
CA LYS A 663 -82.11 64.06 -24.90
C LYS A 663 -81.72 63.08 -25.99
N PHE A 664 -80.45 62.64 -26.02
CA PHE A 664 -79.89 62.02 -27.22
C PHE A 664 -79.08 60.74 -26.95
N LEU A 665 -78.54 60.55 -25.76
CA LEU A 665 -77.78 59.35 -25.39
C LEU A 665 -78.63 58.40 -24.55
N SER A 666 -78.56 57.11 -24.83
CA SER A 666 -79.11 56.05 -23.95
C SER A 666 -78.12 55.67 -22.86
N VAL A 667 -76.82 55.71 -23.17
CA VAL A 667 -75.72 55.32 -22.29
C VAL A 667 -75.56 56.38 -21.17
N PRO A 668 -75.49 55.96 -19.89
CA PRO A 668 -75.25 56.85 -18.76
C PRO A 668 -73.77 57.23 -18.63
N ALA A 669 -73.17 57.71 -19.72
CA ALA A 669 -71.76 58.07 -19.81
C ALA A 669 -71.40 59.30 -18.96
N SER A 670 -70.30 59.25 -18.23
CA SER A 670 -69.72 60.41 -17.53
C SER A 670 -69.39 61.56 -18.49
N ASP A 671 -69.16 62.75 -17.93
CA ASP A 671 -68.65 63.88 -18.69
C ASP A 671 -67.31 63.54 -19.36
N ASP A 672 -66.47 62.75 -18.69
CA ASP A 672 -65.14 62.38 -19.18
C ASP A 672 -65.22 61.44 -20.38
N LEU A 673 -66.10 60.44 -20.35
CA LEU A 673 -66.32 59.53 -21.47
C LEU A 673 -66.93 60.23 -22.69
N ILE A 674 -67.87 61.16 -22.49
CA ILE A 674 -68.42 61.97 -23.58
C ILE A 674 -67.32 62.87 -24.16
N ARG A 675 -66.52 63.51 -23.30
CA ARG A 675 -65.44 64.42 -23.70
C ARG A 675 -64.35 63.71 -24.48
N SER A 676 -63.88 62.56 -24.00
CA SER A 676 -62.85 61.76 -24.68
C SER A 676 -63.34 61.32 -26.06
N THR A 677 -64.55 60.76 -26.13
CA THR A 677 -65.13 60.29 -27.40
C THR A 677 -65.32 61.44 -28.40
N LEU A 678 -65.71 62.63 -27.94
CA LEU A 678 -65.82 63.83 -28.79
C LEU A 678 -64.48 64.34 -29.30
N ARG A 679 -63.43 64.28 -28.48
CA ARG A 679 -62.06 64.62 -28.91
C ARG A 679 -61.57 63.65 -29.98
N ASP A 680 -61.88 62.36 -29.84
CA ASP A 680 -61.52 61.32 -30.82
C ASP A 680 -62.34 61.39 -32.12
N LEU A 681 -63.49 62.07 -32.09
CA LEU A 681 -64.33 62.31 -33.25
C LEU A 681 -63.78 63.39 -34.18
N ASP A 682 -62.93 64.30 -33.67
CA ASP A 682 -62.44 65.50 -34.38
C ASP A 682 -63.59 66.25 -35.09
N ALA A 683 -64.73 66.37 -34.42
CA ALA A 683 -65.99 66.83 -35.00
C ALA A 683 -66.05 68.36 -35.28
N GLY A 684 -64.91 69.06 -35.25
CA GLY A 684 -64.84 70.50 -35.52
C GLY A 684 -65.52 71.39 -34.47
N VAL A 685 -65.81 70.87 -33.28
CA VAL A 685 -66.42 71.57 -32.14
C VAL A 685 -65.39 71.82 -31.04
N ASP A 686 -65.56 72.88 -30.24
CA ASP A 686 -64.75 73.12 -29.06
C ASP A 686 -65.31 72.34 -27.86
N VAL A 687 -64.48 71.51 -27.26
CA VAL A 687 -64.84 70.53 -26.24
C VAL A 687 -64.41 71.04 -24.86
N GLY A 688 -65.36 71.62 -24.13
CA GLY A 688 -65.15 72.17 -22.79
C GLY A 688 -65.27 71.15 -21.66
N GLU A 689 -65.09 71.61 -20.42
CA GLU A 689 -65.17 70.76 -19.22
C GLU A 689 -66.58 70.19 -18.99
N THR A 690 -67.64 70.96 -19.27
CA THR A 690 -69.04 70.58 -18.99
C THR A 690 -69.99 70.75 -20.17
N GLU A 691 -69.51 71.31 -21.29
CA GLU A 691 -70.32 71.61 -22.48
C GLU A 691 -69.49 71.57 -23.77
N VAL A 692 -70.19 71.52 -24.90
CA VAL A 692 -69.63 71.59 -26.25
C VAL A 692 -70.19 72.80 -26.98
N SER A 693 -69.36 73.48 -27.77
CA SER A 693 -69.76 74.61 -28.61
C SER A 693 -69.32 74.43 -30.07
N ALA A 694 -70.20 74.78 -31.01
CA ALA A 694 -69.96 74.69 -32.46
C ALA A 694 -69.50 76.00 -33.12
#